data_AF-A0AAE1CHN8-F1
#
_entry.id   AF-A0AAE1CHN8-F1
#
_cell.length_a   1.000
_cell.length_b   1.000
_cell.length_c   1.000
_cell.angle_alpha   90.00
_cell.angle_beta   90.00
_cell.angle_gamma   90.00
#
_symmetry.space_group_name_H-M   'P 1'
#
loop_
_entity.id
_entity.type
_entity.pdbx_description
1 polymer ?
#
loop_
_entity_poly.entity_id
_entity_poly.type
_entity_poly.pdbx_seq_one_letter_code
_entity_poly.pdbx_strand_id
1 'polypeptide(L)'
;MRDRTDRPDRPDRPTKPVRAQSLRIVEPERRPLLAHRATFSHELDHEVFSCHQMNTHSHLPVYNNIHRIRRDIVSVVEDHLSLDQLRDVRINVSVVRPLVDKLYEQDDISIVYCLLVNRAQFLSEQSHMNNRQNVSFTRATLCELIATRILRRFNEDNEGPNGLLVLSHILVAGFEPFQNAPQETRNQVHATTAWNNTLPALELAILTESKLFLSSTSCQKVVDAIYEGRIIYTPSSFLDIIPDRYKLKPIMLYDPREAPLLNQYRLIVPRTRNILEIIQFMILLGLYTAFMAERDPEHFSILEVFFTVYAFGWVLDQFATILEHGWHVYTQNLWSFLDVTFAVIYWVYLALRIHGWRTETLEPGQQALDVLAMGAPVLIPRLAFNLLSDNLLFLSLRSMMTDFAMLTALAAWCFFGFLLSLVWLGNGVFPAMTISKWMIYIWFGLDGSGIHYSTDFHPILGPALMVTFAFLGNTLFLTILVSMLSSTFSTIVSSATAEIQFRHAVLTLEGVKSDAIFAYQPPFNILAILLLVPLKFCVSPRWFHKIHVATVRFINLPLLLVIAIVERRVLSPIKPSSSPSTPPRPWFWKKWRITAHSDIISVFSVPPPDSVLDEIATDDELTRHMIRRQFTRQNTSEGTLQPTAMPDSLKSSQPRQLNRRDSIAPFPGLRAELHGVLSESNEMGEITNRLEALEESTQRIEAMLLRLVGDEGDMESVEEEEEEEEEQQELGRTGTISDLDRTADEQ
;
A
#
# COMPACT_ATOMS: atom_id res chain seq x y z
N MET A 1 94.13 -11.63 8.76
CA MET A 1 95.15 -11.48 9.82
C MET A 1 94.39 -11.22 11.13
N ARG A 2 94.48 -12.12 12.14
CA ARG A 2 93.78 -12.10 13.46
C ARG A 2 92.24 -12.09 13.41
N ASP A 3 91.48 -13.15 13.75
CA ASP A 3 91.43 -14.04 14.93
C ASP A 3 90.95 -13.38 16.26
N ARG A 4 89.99 -14.05 16.94
CA ARG A 4 89.52 -13.90 18.35
C ARG A 4 88.76 -12.59 18.74
N THR A 5 87.89 -12.55 19.78
CA THR A 5 87.63 -13.49 20.92
C THR A 5 86.18 -13.42 21.47
N ASP A 6 85.80 -14.41 22.30
CA ASP A 6 84.55 -14.64 23.04
C ASP A 6 84.33 -13.82 24.36
N ARG A 7 83.05 -13.53 24.69
CA ARG A 7 82.37 -13.63 26.03
C ARG A 7 82.88 -12.76 27.23
N PRO A 8 82.26 -12.81 28.45
CA PRO A 8 81.04 -13.50 28.96
C PRO A 8 80.00 -12.61 29.71
N ASP A 9 78.80 -13.14 30.05
CA ASP A 9 78.41 -13.48 31.44
C ASP A 9 76.91 -13.89 31.65
N ARG A 10 76.68 -14.66 32.73
CA ARG A 10 75.44 -15.29 33.25
C ARG A 10 75.62 -15.39 34.79
N PRO A 11 74.60 -15.59 35.67
CA PRO A 11 73.48 -16.56 35.55
C PRO A 11 72.10 -15.93 35.96
N ASP A 12 70.93 -16.57 36.08
CA ASP A 12 70.56 -17.76 36.90
C ASP A 12 69.35 -18.59 36.38
N ARG A 13 69.14 -19.74 37.04
CA ARG A 13 68.11 -20.81 36.84
C ARG A 13 67.22 -20.92 38.10
N PRO A 14 66.17 -21.79 38.20
CA PRO A 14 65.75 -22.93 37.37
C PRO A 14 64.31 -22.70 36.78
N THR A 15 63.42 -23.64 36.41
CA THR A 15 63.31 -25.12 36.54
C THR A 15 62.61 -25.77 35.32
N LYS A 16 61.73 -26.77 35.53
CA LYS A 16 60.96 -27.66 34.63
C LYS A 16 59.81 -28.31 35.48
N PRO A 17 58.73 -28.96 34.95
CA PRO A 17 58.78 -30.06 33.94
C PRO A 17 57.58 -30.17 32.92
N VAL A 18 57.80 -30.67 31.68
CA VAL A 18 57.50 -32.04 31.12
C VAL A 18 55.99 -32.34 30.93
N ARG A 19 55.38 -32.33 29.72
CA ARG A 19 55.46 -33.22 28.51
C ARG A 19 54.43 -34.37 28.53
N ALA A 20 53.54 -34.43 27.54
CA ALA A 20 52.82 -35.63 27.12
C ALA A 20 52.53 -35.59 25.59
N GLN A 21 52.54 -36.75 24.93
CA GLN A 21 52.18 -36.95 23.52
C GLN A 21 50.78 -37.57 23.44
N SER A 22 50.06 -37.41 22.32
CA SER A 22 49.52 -38.56 21.56
C SER A 22 48.67 -38.17 20.33
N LEU A 23 48.71 -39.09 19.35
CA LEU A 23 47.69 -39.41 18.32
C LEU A 23 47.34 -38.37 17.24
N ARG A 24 47.80 -38.68 16.01
CA ARG A 24 47.12 -38.32 14.77
C ARG A 24 45.75 -38.99 14.71
N ILE A 25 44.74 -38.27 14.26
CA ILE A 25 43.63 -38.84 13.48
C ILE A 25 43.74 -38.23 12.08
N VAL A 26 43.68 -39.08 11.07
CA VAL A 26 43.66 -38.66 9.66
C VAL A 26 42.21 -38.36 9.30
N GLU A 27 41.88 -37.09 9.08
CA GLU A 27 40.57 -36.72 8.55
C GLU A 27 40.50 -37.12 7.06
N PRO A 28 39.41 -37.78 6.62
CA PRO A 28 39.32 -38.34 5.29
C PRO A 28 39.12 -37.26 4.22
N GLU A 29 39.84 -37.41 3.10
CA GLU A 29 39.66 -36.60 1.89
C GLU A 29 38.20 -36.60 1.43
N ARG A 30 37.49 -35.47 1.62
CA ARG A 30 36.22 -35.25 0.91
C ARG A 30 36.50 -34.89 -0.54
N ARG A 31 36.38 -35.89 -1.41
CA ARG A 31 36.31 -35.71 -2.87
C ARG A 31 35.16 -34.73 -3.21
N PRO A 32 35.33 -33.86 -4.22
CA PRO A 32 34.29 -32.93 -4.62
C PRO A 32 33.10 -33.70 -5.23
N LEU A 33 31.89 -33.39 -4.76
CA LEU A 33 30.65 -33.91 -5.32
C LEU A 33 29.77 -32.76 -5.79
N LEU A 34 29.43 -32.82 -7.09
CA LEU A 34 28.37 -32.10 -7.79
C LEU A 34 28.58 -30.59 -8.00
N ALA A 35 28.18 -30.15 -9.20
CA ALA A 35 28.42 -28.80 -9.69
C ALA A 35 27.59 -27.76 -8.95
N HIS A 36 28.23 -26.66 -8.54
CA HIS A 36 27.53 -25.44 -8.14
C HIS A 36 26.67 -24.95 -9.32
N ARG A 37 25.35 -24.97 -9.18
CA ARG A 37 24.47 -24.12 -9.98
C ARG A 37 24.39 -22.78 -9.26
N ALA A 38 25.22 -21.83 -9.72
CA ALA A 38 25.18 -20.40 -9.42
C ALA A 38 24.62 -20.01 -8.03
N THR A 39 25.44 -20.15 -6.99
CA THR A 39 25.39 -19.17 -5.89
C THR A 39 25.69 -17.79 -6.49
N PHE A 40 24.81 -16.81 -6.28
CA PHE A 40 25.00 -15.44 -6.75
C PHE A 40 26.43 -14.93 -6.46
N SER A 41 27.16 -14.58 -7.52
CA SER A 41 28.45 -13.90 -7.44
C SER A 41 28.30 -12.40 -7.70
N HIS A 42 27.31 -11.78 -7.04
CA HIS A 42 27.46 -10.38 -6.67
C HIS A 42 28.49 -10.31 -5.55
N GLU A 43 29.78 -10.28 -5.93
CA GLU A 43 30.81 -9.71 -5.08
C GLU A 43 30.42 -8.23 -4.84
N LEU A 44 29.81 -7.98 -3.67
CA LEU A 44 29.57 -6.64 -3.14
C LEU A 44 30.88 -5.94 -2.70
N ASP A 45 32.03 -6.57 -2.96
CA ASP A 45 33.38 -6.15 -2.58
C ASP A 45 34.01 -5.13 -3.55
N HIS A 46 33.30 -4.67 -4.58
CA HIS A 46 33.81 -3.61 -5.45
C HIS A 46 33.77 -2.22 -4.77
N GLU A 47 34.96 -1.71 -4.49
CA GLU A 47 35.29 -0.44 -3.81
C GLU A 47 34.36 0.75 -4.13
N VAL A 48 33.43 1.05 -3.23
CA VAL A 48 32.45 2.13 -3.40
C VAL A 48 33.06 3.50 -3.05
N PHE A 49 33.69 4.16 -4.03
CA PHE A 49 34.20 5.52 -3.90
C PHE A 49 33.59 6.51 -4.91
N SER A 50 32.53 7.23 -4.52
CA SER A 50 32.45 8.71 -4.61
C SER A 50 31.11 9.24 -4.08
N CYS A 51 31.01 10.55 -3.81
CA CYS A 51 29.76 11.20 -3.40
C CYS A 51 28.80 11.50 -4.57
N HIS A 52 29.10 11.01 -5.77
CA HIS A 52 28.09 10.67 -6.75
C HIS A 52 28.00 9.15 -6.73
N GLN A 53 27.02 8.62 -5.99
CA GLN A 53 26.68 7.21 -6.15
C GLN A 53 25.98 7.11 -7.52
N MET A 54 26.80 7.00 -8.58
CA MET A 54 26.35 6.47 -9.87
C MET A 54 25.51 5.25 -9.53
N ASN A 55 24.29 5.18 -10.07
CA ASN A 55 23.37 4.07 -9.81
C ASN A 55 24.18 2.77 -9.81
N THR A 56 24.16 2.00 -8.71
CA THR A 56 24.89 0.71 -8.63
C THR A 56 24.54 -0.17 -9.84
N HIS A 57 23.30 -0.01 -10.32
CA HIS A 57 22.67 -0.67 -11.44
C HIS A 57 22.83 0.07 -12.79
N SER A 58 23.71 1.07 -12.89
CA SER A 58 23.91 1.89 -14.10
C SER A 58 24.41 1.11 -15.31
N HIS A 59 24.93 -0.10 -15.10
CA HIS A 59 25.36 -1.03 -16.15
C HIS A 59 24.22 -1.84 -16.79
N LEU A 60 23.01 -1.88 -16.18
CA LEU A 60 21.91 -2.70 -16.68
C LEU A 60 21.34 -2.16 -18.01
N PRO A 61 20.95 -3.03 -18.97
CA PRO A 61 20.51 -2.65 -20.32
C PRO A 61 19.01 -2.25 -20.38
N VAL A 62 18.59 -1.33 -19.52
CA VAL A 62 17.17 -0.92 -19.31
C VAL A 62 16.50 -0.51 -20.63
N TYR A 63 17.13 0.35 -21.44
CA TYR A 63 16.55 0.83 -22.70
C TYR A 63 16.24 -0.33 -23.67
N ASN A 64 17.19 -1.24 -23.88
CA ASN A 64 17.01 -2.41 -24.75
C ASN A 64 15.91 -3.34 -24.19
N ASN A 65 15.92 -3.58 -22.87
CA ASN A 65 14.92 -4.42 -22.20
C ASN A 65 13.49 -3.83 -22.32
N ILE A 66 13.30 -2.50 -22.22
CA ILE A 66 12.00 -1.85 -22.44
C ILE A 66 11.45 -2.16 -23.83
N HIS A 67 12.25 -1.96 -24.89
CA HIS A 67 11.80 -2.20 -26.27
C HIS A 67 11.63 -3.70 -26.58
N ARG A 68 12.49 -4.56 -26.05
CA ARG A 68 12.39 -6.04 -26.15
C ARG A 68 11.08 -6.56 -25.57
N ILE A 69 10.79 -6.21 -24.30
CA ILE A 69 9.56 -6.63 -23.59
C ILE A 69 8.31 -6.14 -24.33
N ARG A 70 8.34 -4.91 -24.87
CA ARG A 70 7.24 -4.37 -25.67
C ARG A 70 6.92 -5.26 -26.88
N ARG A 71 7.96 -5.65 -27.63
CA ARG A 71 7.82 -6.49 -28.83
C ARG A 71 7.34 -7.89 -28.49
N ASP A 72 7.92 -8.53 -27.46
CA ASP A 72 7.49 -9.84 -26.95
C ASP A 72 5.98 -9.83 -26.66
N ILE A 73 5.50 -8.86 -25.88
CA ILE A 73 4.09 -8.77 -25.46
C ILE A 73 3.15 -8.44 -26.62
N VAL A 74 3.54 -7.55 -27.53
CA VAL A 74 2.76 -7.24 -28.75
C VAL A 74 2.64 -8.44 -29.68
N SER A 75 3.68 -9.29 -29.76
CA SER A 75 3.70 -10.49 -30.61
C SER A 75 2.85 -11.65 -30.09
N VAL A 76 2.50 -11.60 -28.80
CA VAL A 76 1.78 -12.66 -28.07
C VAL A 76 0.29 -12.34 -27.90
N VAL A 77 -0.05 -11.07 -27.68
CA VAL A 77 -1.43 -10.64 -27.40
C VAL A 77 -1.99 -9.85 -28.58
N GLU A 78 -2.72 -10.54 -29.47
CA GLU A 78 -3.46 -9.93 -30.59
C GLU A 78 -4.92 -9.60 -30.23
N ASP A 79 -5.52 -10.44 -29.39
CA ASP A 79 -6.93 -10.37 -28.93
C ASP A 79 -7.07 -9.89 -27.49
N HIS A 80 -8.31 -9.59 -27.09
CA HIS A 80 -8.68 -9.24 -25.72
C HIS A 80 -8.90 -10.49 -24.87
N LEU A 81 -8.27 -10.53 -23.69
CA LEU A 81 -8.49 -11.53 -22.65
C LEU A 81 -8.69 -10.85 -21.29
N SER A 82 -9.55 -11.43 -20.44
CA SER A 82 -9.72 -11.03 -19.04
C SER A 82 -8.58 -11.54 -18.16
N LEU A 83 -8.44 -10.99 -16.94
CA LEU A 83 -7.43 -11.45 -15.97
C LEU A 83 -7.60 -12.94 -15.63
N ASP A 84 -8.82 -13.43 -15.49
CA ASP A 84 -9.08 -14.83 -15.16
C ASP A 84 -8.74 -15.77 -16.34
N GLN A 85 -8.99 -15.33 -17.57
CA GLN A 85 -8.54 -16.04 -18.77
C GLN A 85 -7.02 -16.07 -18.88
N LEU A 86 -6.32 -14.97 -18.59
CA LEU A 86 -4.84 -14.95 -18.54
C LEU A 86 -4.26 -15.87 -17.44
N ARG A 87 -5.05 -16.16 -16.39
CA ARG A 87 -4.68 -17.07 -15.29
C ARG A 87 -5.01 -18.54 -15.59
N ASP A 88 -5.83 -18.84 -16.59
CA ASP A 88 -6.19 -20.21 -16.98
C ASP A 88 -4.93 -21.06 -17.27
N VAL A 89 -4.99 -22.33 -16.91
CA VAL A 89 -3.87 -23.27 -16.95
C VAL A 89 -3.28 -23.36 -18.36
N ARG A 90 -4.12 -23.32 -19.40
CA ARG A 90 -3.69 -23.42 -20.81
C ARG A 90 -2.83 -22.24 -21.22
N ILE A 91 -3.30 -21.01 -20.97
CA ILE A 91 -2.59 -19.77 -21.31
C ILE A 91 -1.36 -19.58 -20.40
N ASN A 92 -1.49 -19.92 -19.11
CA ASN A 92 -0.40 -19.84 -18.15
C ASN A 92 0.79 -20.74 -18.56
N VAL A 93 0.54 -22.00 -18.95
CA VAL A 93 1.60 -22.93 -19.38
C VAL A 93 2.19 -22.59 -20.74
N SER A 94 1.39 -22.12 -21.70
CA SER A 94 1.84 -21.86 -23.09
C SER A 94 2.42 -20.46 -23.34
N VAL A 95 2.04 -19.47 -22.53
CA VAL A 95 2.38 -18.05 -22.73
C VAL A 95 3.07 -17.45 -21.50
N VAL A 96 2.41 -17.46 -20.33
CA VAL A 96 2.89 -16.70 -19.17
C VAL A 96 4.18 -17.30 -18.61
N ARG A 97 4.22 -18.61 -18.38
CA ARG A 97 5.40 -19.30 -17.83
C ARG A 97 6.63 -19.18 -18.74
N PRO A 98 6.57 -19.42 -20.06
CA PRO A 98 7.71 -19.22 -20.95
C PRO A 98 8.27 -17.79 -20.97
N LEU A 99 7.40 -16.78 -20.91
CA LEU A 99 7.83 -15.37 -20.82
C LEU A 99 8.49 -15.08 -19.47
N VAL A 100 7.92 -15.57 -18.37
CA VAL A 100 8.51 -15.46 -17.02
C VAL A 100 9.86 -16.18 -16.95
N ASP A 101 9.99 -17.39 -17.51
CA ASP A 101 11.26 -18.13 -17.54
C ASP A 101 12.31 -17.38 -18.37
N LYS A 102 11.97 -16.96 -19.61
CA LYS A 102 12.86 -16.19 -20.50
C LYS A 102 13.38 -14.90 -19.85
N LEU A 103 12.49 -14.14 -19.21
CA LEU A 103 12.83 -12.85 -18.60
C LEU A 103 13.52 -13.01 -17.22
N TYR A 104 13.32 -14.13 -16.52
CA TYR A 104 14.02 -14.43 -15.28
C TYR A 104 15.43 -14.98 -15.52
N GLU A 105 15.63 -15.79 -16.57
CA GLU A 105 16.95 -16.33 -16.95
C GLU A 105 17.97 -15.26 -17.36
N GLN A 106 17.54 -14.01 -17.54
CA GLN A 106 18.40 -12.85 -17.77
C GLN A 106 19.11 -12.34 -16.49
N ASP A 107 18.61 -12.71 -15.30
CA ASP A 107 19.10 -12.25 -13.98
C ASP A 107 19.12 -10.71 -13.79
N ASP A 108 18.37 -9.98 -14.61
CA ASP A 108 18.32 -8.52 -14.64
C ASP A 108 17.30 -7.96 -13.62
N ILE A 109 17.79 -7.32 -12.56
CA ILE A 109 16.99 -6.60 -11.54
C ILE A 109 16.01 -5.58 -12.17
N SER A 110 16.38 -4.98 -13.31
CA SER A 110 15.59 -3.95 -13.99
C SER A 110 14.35 -4.45 -14.74
N ILE A 111 14.16 -5.77 -14.91
CA ILE A 111 13.06 -6.33 -15.72
C ILE A 111 11.68 -5.98 -15.17
N VAL A 112 11.52 -5.98 -13.85
CA VAL A 112 10.25 -5.60 -13.19
C VAL A 112 9.90 -4.13 -13.48
N TYR A 113 10.89 -3.24 -13.47
CA TYR A 113 10.72 -1.85 -13.90
C TYR A 113 10.33 -1.76 -15.39
N CYS A 114 11.02 -2.46 -16.27
CA CYS A 114 10.76 -2.44 -17.72
C CYS A 114 9.35 -2.96 -18.09
N LEU A 115 8.83 -3.94 -17.35
CA LEU A 115 7.45 -4.43 -17.48
C LEU A 115 6.43 -3.35 -17.06
N LEU A 116 6.68 -2.66 -15.94
CA LEU A 116 5.79 -1.59 -15.46
C LEU A 116 5.84 -0.33 -16.34
N VAL A 117 6.98 0.00 -16.98
CA VAL A 117 7.07 1.05 -18.00
C VAL A 117 6.22 0.71 -19.22
N ASN A 118 6.28 -0.55 -19.69
CA ASN A 118 5.42 -1.02 -20.77
C ASN A 118 3.94 -1.01 -20.39
N ARG A 119 3.60 -1.37 -19.15
CA ARG A 119 2.23 -1.26 -18.62
C ARG A 119 1.71 0.17 -18.68
N ALA A 120 2.50 1.16 -18.23
CA ALA A 120 2.14 2.58 -18.30
C ALA A 120 1.84 3.02 -19.74
N GLN A 121 2.70 2.61 -20.68
CA GLN A 121 2.54 2.92 -22.10
C GLN A 121 1.29 2.27 -22.71
N PHE A 122 1.00 1.00 -22.40
CA PHE A 122 -0.21 0.34 -22.90
C PHE A 122 -1.50 0.96 -22.32
N LEU A 123 -1.50 1.45 -21.08
CA LEU A 123 -2.63 2.24 -20.56
C LEU A 123 -2.78 3.60 -21.26
N SER A 124 -1.68 4.28 -21.58
CA SER A 124 -1.73 5.52 -22.37
C SER A 124 -2.28 5.26 -23.77
N GLU A 125 -1.89 4.16 -24.41
CA GLU A 125 -2.47 3.73 -25.69
C GLU A 125 -3.95 3.38 -25.57
N GLN A 126 -4.39 2.76 -24.47
CA GLN A 126 -5.81 2.49 -24.21
C GLN A 126 -6.62 3.79 -24.11
N SER A 127 -6.11 4.83 -23.45
CA SER A 127 -6.83 6.11 -23.32
C SER A 127 -6.88 6.91 -24.62
N HIS A 128 -5.86 6.78 -25.48
CA HIS A 128 -5.76 7.54 -26.74
C HIS A 128 -6.20 6.81 -28.01
N MET A 129 -6.24 5.46 -28.04
CA MET A 129 -6.51 4.67 -29.26
C MET A 129 -7.79 3.84 -29.20
N ASN A 130 -8.92 4.43 -29.59
CA ASN A 130 -10.24 3.78 -29.55
C ASN A 130 -10.33 2.42 -30.27
N ASN A 131 -9.56 2.19 -31.34
CA ASN A 131 -9.66 0.97 -32.15
C ASN A 131 -9.05 -0.29 -31.51
N ARG A 132 -8.31 -0.18 -30.40
CA ARG A 132 -7.56 -1.32 -29.82
C ARG A 132 -7.54 -1.33 -28.28
N GLN A 133 -8.38 -0.51 -27.63
CA GLN A 133 -8.41 -0.29 -26.18
C GLN A 133 -8.35 -1.58 -25.35
N ASN A 134 -9.23 -2.54 -25.65
CA ASN A 134 -9.36 -3.79 -24.88
C ASN A 134 -8.12 -4.70 -24.99
N VAL A 135 -7.39 -4.64 -26.11
CA VAL A 135 -6.15 -5.42 -26.31
C VAL A 135 -4.97 -4.72 -25.64
N SER A 136 -4.89 -3.38 -25.71
CA SER A 136 -3.89 -2.63 -24.95
C SER A 136 -4.09 -2.81 -23.44
N PHE A 137 -5.33 -2.88 -22.95
CA PHE A 137 -5.63 -3.26 -21.58
C PHE A 137 -5.11 -4.66 -21.24
N THR A 138 -5.44 -5.69 -22.04
CA THR A 138 -4.92 -7.06 -21.84
C THR A 138 -3.39 -7.13 -21.85
N ARG A 139 -2.71 -6.35 -22.71
CA ARG A 139 -1.25 -6.22 -22.73
C ARG A 139 -0.71 -5.59 -21.45
N ALA A 140 -1.36 -4.55 -20.93
CA ALA A 140 -1.02 -3.96 -19.63
C ALA A 140 -1.20 -4.96 -18.48
N THR A 141 -2.33 -5.68 -18.44
CA THR A 141 -2.59 -6.73 -17.45
C THR A 141 -1.57 -7.88 -17.53
N LEU A 142 -1.11 -8.25 -18.73
CA LEU A 142 -0.08 -9.26 -18.90
C LEU A 142 1.29 -8.78 -18.39
N CYS A 143 1.67 -7.51 -18.65
CA CYS A 143 2.90 -6.92 -18.07
C CYS A 143 2.90 -7.04 -16.55
N GLU A 144 1.79 -6.68 -15.92
CA GLU A 144 1.58 -6.77 -14.47
C GLU A 144 1.65 -8.21 -13.96
N LEU A 145 0.95 -9.15 -14.60
CA LEU A 145 0.97 -10.56 -14.21
C LEU A 145 2.37 -11.17 -14.28
N ILE A 146 3.15 -10.87 -15.34
CA ILE A 146 4.54 -11.33 -15.50
C ILE A 146 5.42 -10.69 -14.42
N ALA A 147 5.30 -9.38 -14.17
CA ALA A 147 6.08 -8.68 -13.14
C ALA A 147 5.83 -9.28 -11.74
N THR A 148 4.58 -9.59 -11.40
CA THR A 148 4.21 -10.26 -10.14
C THR A 148 4.85 -11.65 -10.01
N ARG A 149 4.89 -12.42 -11.11
CA ARG A 149 5.50 -13.77 -11.12
C ARG A 149 7.03 -13.72 -10.98
N ILE A 150 7.68 -12.78 -11.65
CA ILE A 150 9.14 -12.57 -11.57
C ILE A 150 9.53 -12.12 -10.16
N LEU A 151 8.85 -11.11 -9.59
CA LEU A 151 9.12 -10.66 -8.21
C LEU A 151 8.89 -11.77 -7.18
N ARG A 152 7.84 -12.58 -7.36
CA ARG A 152 7.59 -13.76 -6.52
C ARG A 152 8.73 -14.76 -6.57
N ARG A 153 9.27 -15.05 -7.76
CA ARG A 153 10.39 -15.99 -7.96
C ARG A 153 11.68 -15.49 -7.32
N PHE A 154 12.02 -14.20 -7.47
CA PHE A 154 13.16 -13.61 -6.75
C PHE A 154 13.04 -13.75 -5.23
N ASN A 155 11.83 -13.67 -4.68
CA ASN A 155 11.53 -13.88 -3.27
C ASN A 155 11.52 -15.36 -2.84
N GLU A 156 11.30 -16.30 -3.75
CA GLU A 156 11.38 -17.74 -3.49
C GLU A 156 12.83 -18.24 -3.58
N ASP A 157 13.61 -17.73 -4.52
CA ASP A 157 15.03 -18.08 -4.70
C ASP A 157 15.97 -17.40 -3.67
N ASN A 158 15.55 -16.31 -3.03
CA ASN A 158 16.33 -15.58 -2.03
C ASN A 158 15.60 -15.48 -0.67
N GLU A 159 16.02 -16.29 0.30
CA GLU A 159 15.44 -16.28 1.65
C GLU A 159 16.09 -15.25 2.61
N GLY A 160 15.37 -14.93 3.68
CA GLY A 160 15.90 -14.14 4.80
C GLY A 160 16.16 -12.65 4.48
N PRO A 161 17.08 -11.99 5.21
CA PRO A 161 17.34 -10.55 5.07
C PRO A 161 17.96 -10.21 3.71
N ASN A 162 18.79 -11.10 3.15
CA ASN A 162 19.41 -10.87 1.84
C ASN A 162 18.36 -10.83 0.73
N GLY A 163 17.36 -11.72 0.77
CA GLY A 163 16.20 -11.66 -0.13
C GLY A 163 15.43 -10.35 -0.01
N LEU A 164 15.17 -9.86 1.21
CA LEU A 164 14.54 -8.55 1.40
C LEU A 164 15.37 -7.41 0.79
N LEU A 165 16.69 -7.45 0.88
CA LEU A 165 17.59 -6.48 0.25
C LEU A 165 17.54 -6.55 -1.29
N VAL A 166 17.54 -7.74 -1.89
CA VAL A 166 17.39 -7.92 -3.34
C VAL A 166 16.04 -7.36 -3.83
N LEU A 167 14.93 -7.72 -3.16
CA LEU A 167 13.60 -7.19 -3.48
C LEU A 167 13.52 -5.67 -3.31
N SER A 168 14.22 -5.11 -2.31
CA SER A 168 14.34 -3.65 -2.12
C SER A 168 15.09 -3.00 -3.29
N HIS A 169 16.15 -3.62 -3.81
CA HIS A 169 16.83 -3.12 -5.00
C HIS A 169 15.98 -3.24 -6.28
N ILE A 170 15.11 -4.24 -6.41
CA ILE A 170 14.17 -4.35 -7.54
C ILE A 170 13.11 -3.23 -7.48
N LEU A 171 12.56 -2.96 -6.30
CA LEU A 171 11.40 -2.07 -6.14
C LEU A 171 11.74 -0.60 -5.89
N VAL A 172 12.81 -0.33 -5.14
CA VAL A 172 13.15 1.00 -4.59
C VAL A 172 14.31 1.65 -5.34
N ALA A 173 15.13 0.90 -6.08
CA ALA A 173 16.16 1.53 -6.91
C ALA A 173 15.51 2.31 -8.05
N GLY A 174 15.93 3.57 -8.21
CA GLY A 174 15.47 4.41 -9.31
C GLY A 174 16.19 4.05 -10.60
N PHE A 175 15.44 3.64 -11.63
CA PHE A 175 15.97 3.39 -12.96
C PHE A 175 15.67 4.56 -13.89
N GLU A 176 16.57 4.84 -14.83
CA GLU A 176 16.36 5.84 -15.88
C GLU A 176 15.85 5.16 -17.16
N PRO A 177 14.77 5.63 -17.80
CA PRO A 177 14.21 5.01 -19.00
C PRO A 177 15.21 4.88 -20.18
N PHE A 178 16.13 5.84 -20.34
CA PHE A 178 17.19 5.83 -21.37
C PHE A 178 18.54 5.27 -20.86
N GLN A 179 18.53 4.52 -19.77
CA GLN A 179 19.75 3.89 -19.26
C GLN A 179 20.28 2.86 -20.27
N ASN A 180 21.55 3.04 -20.62
CA ASN A 180 22.30 2.36 -21.67
C ASN A 180 21.68 2.38 -23.07
N ALA A 181 20.88 3.40 -23.38
CA ALA A 181 20.50 3.72 -24.75
C ALA A 181 21.73 4.10 -25.61
N PRO A 182 21.71 3.81 -26.92
CA PRO A 182 22.75 4.22 -27.87
C PRO A 182 23.05 5.73 -27.85
N GLN A 183 24.28 6.10 -28.19
CA GLN A 183 24.76 7.48 -28.08
C GLN A 183 23.95 8.46 -28.95
N GLU A 184 23.48 8.02 -30.12
CA GLU A 184 22.62 8.81 -31.00
C GLU A 184 21.28 9.17 -30.34
N THR A 185 20.59 8.17 -29.78
CA THR A 185 19.34 8.33 -29.03
C THR A 185 19.53 9.27 -27.84
N ARG A 186 20.61 9.07 -27.06
CA ARG A 186 20.93 9.96 -25.92
C ARG A 186 21.12 11.41 -26.34
N ASN A 187 21.84 11.65 -27.44
CA ASN A 187 22.07 13.02 -27.94
C ASN A 187 20.76 13.70 -28.37
N GLN A 188 19.82 12.97 -28.98
CA GLN A 188 18.50 13.49 -29.35
C GLN A 188 17.64 13.82 -28.11
N VAL A 189 17.66 12.94 -27.10
CA VAL A 189 16.92 13.13 -25.84
C VAL A 189 17.49 14.28 -25.01
N HIS A 190 18.81 14.39 -24.89
CA HIS A 190 19.48 15.49 -24.17
C HIS A 190 19.21 16.88 -24.78
N ALA A 191 18.81 16.95 -26.05
CA ALA A 191 18.39 18.20 -26.69
C ALA A 191 16.92 18.58 -26.40
N THR A 192 16.10 17.63 -25.95
CA THR A 192 14.62 17.75 -25.93
C THR A 192 14.03 17.66 -24.51
N THR A 193 14.61 16.85 -23.62
CA THR A 193 14.03 16.51 -22.31
C THR A 193 14.96 16.86 -21.14
N ALA A 194 14.39 17.28 -20.02
CA ALA A 194 15.15 17.72 -18.85
C ALA A 194 15.59 16.56 -17.93
N TRP A 195 16.81 16.07 -18.17
CA TRP A 195 17.75 15.47 -17.19
C TRP A 195 17.23 14.34 -16.27
N ASN A 196 17.67 13.12 -16.54
CA ASN A 196 17.99 12.04 -15.56
C ASN A 196 17.07 11.91 -14.32
N ASN A 197 15.75 11.86 -14.53
CA ASN A 197 14.83 11.46 -13.46
C ASN A 197 14.79 9.94 -13.35
N THR A 198 15.49 9.40 -12.36
CA THR A 198 15.38 8.00 -11.97
C THR A 198 14.05 7.76 -11.25
N LEU A 199 13.27 6.77 -11.67
CA LEU A 199 12.00 6.41 -11.04
C LEU A 199 12.06 4.98 -10.48
N PRO A 200 11.69 4.73 -9.21
CA PRO A 200 11.59 3.38 -8.68
C PRO A 200 10.40 2.60 -9.26
N ALA A 201 10.56 1.28 -9.39
CA ALA A 201 9.50 0.40 -9.88
C ALA A 201 8.24 0.43 -8.98
N LEU A 202 8.40 0.60 -7.66
CA LEU A 202 7.29 0.74 -6.72
C LEU A 202 6.43 1.97 -7.00
N GLU A 203 7.04 3.11 -7.31
CA GLU A 203 6.32 4.34 -7.64
C GLU A 203 5.55 4.20 -8.95
N LEU A 204 6.14 3.51 -9.92
CA LEU A 204 5.52 3.24 -11.21
C LEU A 204 4.35 2.24 -11.11
N ALA A 205 4.46 1.24 -10.23
CA ALA A 205 3.34 0.34 -9.90
C ALA A 205 2.17 1.11 -9.27
N ILE A 206 2.44 2.08 -8.39
CA ILE A 206 1.42 2.95 -7.79
C ILE A 206 0.80 3.88 -8.83
N LEU A 207 1.62 4.59 -9.61
CA LEU A 207 1.18 5.54 -10.66
C LEU A 207 0.30 4.88 -11.72
N THR A 208 0.53 3.61 -12.01
CA THR A 208 -0.25 2.84 -12.99
C THR A 208 -1.43 2.06 -12.38
N GLU A 209 -1.69 2.21 -11.07
CA GLU A 209 -2.72 1.44 -10.34
C GLU A 209 -2.57 -0.08 -10.50
N SER A 210 -1.34 -0.58 -10.34
CA SER A 210 -0.99 -2.00 -10.48
C SER A 210 -1.40 -2.81 -9.23
N LYS A 211 -2.72 -2.95 -9.01
CA LYS A 211 -3.29 -3.57 -7.81
C LYS A 211 -2.86 -5.03 -7.61
N LEU A 212 -2.75 -5.84 -8.67
CA LEU A 212 -2.34 -7.25 -8.58
C LEU A 212 -0.86 -7.41 -8.20
N PHE A 213 -0.03 -6.49 -8.67
CA PHE A 213 1.39 -6.43 -8.32
C PHE A 213 1.59 -5.98 -6.88
N LEU A 214 0.94 -4.88 -6.50
CA LEU A 214 1.04 -4.31 -5.15
C LEU A 214 0.42 -5.23 -4.09
N SER A 215 -0.66 -5.96 -4.41
CA SER A 215 -1.25 -6.98 -3.53
C SER A 215 -0.41 -8.27 -3.38
N SER A 216 0.71 -8.40 -4.10
CA SER A 216 1.53 -9.60 -4.03
C SER A 216 2.32 -9.66 -2.72
N THR A 217 2.43 -10.84 -2.11
CA THR A 217 3.13 -11.03 -0.83
C THR A 217 4.59 -10.59 -0.88
N SER A 218 5.25 -10.76 -2.03
CA SER A 218 6.64 -10.33 -2.24
C SER A 218 6.79 -8.81 -2.35
N CYS A 219 5.79 -8.10 -2.89
CA CYS A 219 5.77 -6.64 -2.87
C CYS A 219 5.43 -6.11 -1.47
N GLN A 220 4.40 -6.67 -0.83
CA GLN A 220 3.98 -6.29 0.53
C GLN A 220 5.11 -6.45 1.54
N LYS A 221 5.92 -7.53 1.49
CA LYS A 221 7.13 -7.66 2.34
C LYS A 221 8.08 -6.45 2.28
N VAL A 222 8.23 -5.82 1.12
CA VAL A 222 9.08 -4.62 0.95
C VAL A 222 8.33 -3.38 1.43
N VAL A 223 7.04 -3.25 1.11
CA VAL A 223 6.17 -2.16 1.60
C VAL A 223 6.13 -2.14 3.14
N ASP A 224 5.89 -3.27 3.79
CA ASP A 224 5.92 -3.45 5.26
C ASP A 224 7.29 -3.06 5.83
N ALA A 225 8.38 -3.50 5.18
CA ALA A 225 9.74 -3.19 5.60
C ALA A 225 10.11 -1.70 5.39
N ILE A 226 9.45 -0.99 4.47
CA ILE A 226 9.52 0.47 4.34
C ILE A 226 8.67 1.13 5.43
N TYR A 227 7.44 0.65 5.67
CA TYR A 227 6.52 1.16 6.70
C TYR A 227 7.16 1.15 8.10
N GLU A 228 7.76 0.02 8.47
CA GLU A 228 8.50 -0.17 9.73
C GLU A 228 9.89 0.48 9.74
N GLY A 229 10.36 0.99 8.60
CA GLY A 229 11.70 1.56 8.47
C GLY A 229 12.84 0.56 8.61
N ARG A 230 12.63 -0.73 8.29
CA ARG A 230 13.72 -1.71 8.19
C ARG A 230 14.62 -1.44 6.98
N ILE A 231 14.08 -0.86 5.92
CA ILE A 231 14.82 -0.43 4.73
C ILE A 231 15.12 1.07 4.87
N ILE A 232 16.38 1.45 4.69
CA ILE A 232 16.80 2.83 4.52
C ILE A 232 17.09 3.05 3.04
N TYR A 233 16.50 4.11 2.48
CA TYR A 233 16.86 4.64 1.17
C TYR A 233 16.71 6.16 1.20
N THR A 234 17.11 6.84 0.13
CA THR A 234 16.86 8.27 -0.05
C THR A 234 15.74 8.45 -1.07
N PRO A 235 14.54 8.94 -0.68
CA PRO A 235 13.42 9.09 -1.60
C PRO A 235 13.61 10.28 -2.56
N SER A 236 12.95 10.19 -3.71
CA SER A 236 12.75 11.29 -4.65
C SER A 236 11.48 12.07 -4.31
N SER A 237 11.58 13.05 -3.42
CA SER A 237 10.54 14.05 -3.15
C SER A 237 10.53 15.16 -4.20
N PHE A 238 9.35 15.75 -4.44
CA PHE A 238 9.09 16.75 -5.48
C PHE A 238 9.37 18.20 -5.04
N LEU A 239 9.14 18.50 -3.76
CA LEU A 239 9.28 19.84 -3.17
C LEU A 239 9.87 19.76 -1.75
N ASP A 240 11.18 20.02 -1.60
CA ASP A 240 11.81 20.17 -0.28
C ASP A 240 11.86 21.65 0.12
N ILE A 241 11.04 22.07 1.09
CA ILE A 241 11.14 23.41 1.68
C ILE A 241 12.46 23.50 2.47
N ILE A 242 12.84 22.43 3.16
CA ILE A 242 14.08 22.28 3.92
C ILE A 242 14.96 21.19 3.26
N PRO A 243 15.90 21.56 2.36
CA PRO A 243 16.67 20.57 1.60
C PRO A 243 17.73 19.87 2.48
N ASP A 244 17.39 18.73 3.06
CA ASP A 244 18.28 17.93 3.92
C ASP A 244 19.18 16.94 3.14
N ARG A 245 19.11 16.94 1.79
CA ARG A 245 19.83 16.04 0.86
C ARG A 245 21.36 16.20 0.83
N TYR A 246 21.98 16.70 1.90
CA TYR A 246 23.43 16.85 2.00
C TYR A 246 24.17 15.49 2.07
N LYS A 247 23.47 14.40 2.40
CA LYS A 247 23.97 13.03 2.37
C LYS A 247 22.93 12.08 1.79
N LEU A 248 23.20 11.52 0.62
CA LEU A 248 22.47 10.37 0.10
C LEU A 248 22.90 9.12 0.88
N LYS A 249 21.93 8.27 1.24
CA LYS A 249 22.17 6.92 1.77
C LYS A 249 21.82 5.89 0.70
N PRO A 250 22.64 4.84 0.51
CA PRO A 250 22.29 3.72 -0.34
C PRO A 250 21.09 2.95 0.22
N ILE A 251 20.47 2.12 -0.63
CA ILE A 251 19.50 1.11 -0.17
C ILE A 251 20.24 0.14 0.74
N MET A 252 19.86 0.09 2.00
CA MET A 252 20.45 -0.81 3.00
C MET A 252 19.45 -1.18 4.09
N LEU A 253 19.67 -2.32 4.75
CA LEU A 253 18.89 -2.71 5.93
C LEU A 253 19.37 -1.94 7.17
N TYR A 254 18.43 -1.56 8.03
CA TYR A 254 18.70 -0.90 9.30
C TYR A 254 19.03 -1.89 10.42
N ASP A 255 20.16 -1.70 11.09
CA ASP A 255 20.45 -2.33 12.39
C ASP A 255 20.20 -1.34 13.55
N PRO A 256 19.22 -1.59 14.43
CA PRO A 256 18.96 -0.77 15.62
C PRO A 256 20.10 -0.72 16.65
N ARG A 257 21.04 -1.68 16.63
CA ARG A 257 22.12 -1.79 17.62
C ARG A 257 23.30 -0.92 17.27
N GLU A 258 23.70 -0.86 16.00
CA GLU A 258 24.73 0.06 15.51
C GLU A 258 24.22 1.50 15.38
N ALA A 259 22.90 1.69 15.20
CA ALA A 259 22.30 3.01 15.08
C ALA A 259 22.54 3.88 16.34
N PRO A 260 22.86 5.19 16.16
CA PRO A 260 22.99 6.11 17.29
C PRO A 260 21.63 6.34 17.96
N LEU A 261 21.63 6.48 19.30
CA LEU A 261 20.41 6.67 20.11
C LEU A 261 19.53 7.85 19.65
N LEU A 262 20.12 8.89 19.06
CA LEU A 262 19.42 10.07 18.52
C LEU A 262 19.40 10.04 16.99
N ASN A 263 18.81 8.99 16.43
CA ASN A 263 18.67 8.81 14.98
C ASN A 263 17.45 9.57 14.43
N GLN A 264 17.68 10.82 14.03
CA GLN A 264 16.66 11.73 13.48
C GLN A 264 15.80 11.11 12.36
N TYR A 265 16.39 10.27 11.51
CA TYR A 265 15.71 9.66 10.37
C TYR A 265 14.56 8.71 10.78
N ARG A 266 14.47 8.29 12.05
CA ARG A 266 13.36 7.45 12.53
C ARG A 266 12.03 8.21 12.66
N LEU A 267 12.05 9.54 12.69
CA LEU A 267 10.82 10.36 12.68
C LEU A 267 10.18 10.45 11.29
N ILE A 268 10.93 10.15 10.23
CA ILE A 268 10.45 10.11 8.83
C ILE A 268 9.85 8.72 8.49
N VAL A 269 10.05 7.71 9.35
CA VAL A 269 9.52 6.36 9.13
C VAL A 269 7.99 6.40 9.20
N PRO A 270 7.24 5.93 8.16
CA PRO A 270 5.80 6.11 8.07
C PRO A 270 5.02 5.58 9.27
N ARG A 271 5.39 4.41 9.82
CA ARG A 271 4.76 3.86 11.04
C ARG A 271 4.91 4.80 12.23
N THR A 272 6.11 5.33 12.46
CA THR A 272 6.37 6.27 13.55
C THR A 272 5.64 7.58 13.32
N ARG A 273 5.67 8.10 12.08
CA ARG A 273 4.94 9.30 11.67
C ARG A 273 3.44 9.17 11.94
N ASN A 274 2.78 8.11 11.49
CA ASN A 274 1.35 7.86 11.71
C ASN A 274 0.99 7.84 13.22
N ILE A 275 1.78 7.12 14.03
CA ILE A 275 1.59 7.11 15.50
C ILE A 275 1.71 8.52 16.09
N LEU A 276 2.60 9.37 15.56
CA LEU A 276 2.77 10.75 16.01
C LEU A 276 1.62 11.66 15.57
N GLU A 277 1.11 11.51 14.35
CA GLU A 277 -0.08 12.21 13.87
C GLU A 277 -1.32 11.86 14.73
N ILE A 278 -1.49 10.60 15.11
CA ILE A 278 -2.53 10.15 16.06
C ILE A 278 -2.34 10.81 17.44
N ILE A 279 -1.12 10.79 18.00
CA ILE A 279 -0.83 11.41 19.31
C ILE A 279 -1.08 12.92 19.27
N GLN A 280 -0.67 13.61 18.20
CA GLN A 280 -0.90 15.04 18.01
C GLN A 280 -2.39 15.36 17.91
N PHE A 281 -3.16 14.56 17.17
CA PHE A 281 -4.61 14.71 17.10
C PHE A 281 -5.29 14.47 18.46
N MET A 282 -4.81 13.49 19.25
CA MET A 282 -5.29 13.27 20.62
C MET A 282 -4.97 14.46 21.54
N ILE A 283 -3.81 15.10 21.39
CA ILE A 283 -3.46 16.32 22.12
C ILE A 283 -4.34 17.50 21.69
N LEU A 284 -4.57 17.69 20.38
CA LEU A 284 -5.48 18.70 19.84
C LEU A 284 -6.88 18.54 20.44
N LEU A 285 -7.42 17.31 20.39
CA LEU A 285 -8.75 17.01 20.91
C LEU A 285 -8.84 17.20 22.42
N GLY A 286 -7.82 16.79 23.17
CA GLY A 286 -7.75 17.00 24.63
C GLY A 286 -7.66 18.48 25.03
N LEU A 287 -6.89 19.28 24.28
CA LEU A 287 -6.85 20.73 24.48
C LEU A 287 -8.17 21.40 24.08
N TYR A 288 -8.80 20.97 22.98
CA TYR A 288 -10.10 21.46 22.53
C TYR A 288 -11.21 21.19 23.56
N THR A 289 -11.30 19.97 24.09
CA THR A 289 -12.32 19.63 25.09
C THR A 289 -12.07 20.31 26.43
N ALA A 290 -10.81 20.41 26.87
CA ALA A 290 -10.46 21.14 28.09
C ALA A 290 -10.78 22.64 27.99
N PHE A 291 -10.43 23.29 26.87
CA PHE A 291 -10.79 24.68 26.62
C PHE A 291 -12.31 24.89 26.52
N MET A 292 -13.04 24.01 25.82
CA MET A 292 -14.50 24.11 25.72
C MET A 292 -15.22 23.90 27.05
N ALA A 293 -14.63 23.17 28.00
CA ALA A 293 -15.18 22.99 29.34
C ALA A 293 -14.99 24.23 30.24
N GLU A 294 -13.91 24.99 30.04
CA GLU A 294 -13.55 26.21 30.80
C GLU A 294 -13.86 27.51 30.01
N ARG A 295 -14.75 27.45 29.01
CA ARG A 295 -14.92 28.55 28.05
C ARG A 295 -15.52 29.81 28.72
N ASP A 296 -14.71 30.86 28.84
CA ASP A 296 -15.14 32.19 29.26
C ASP A 296 -14.99 33.22 28.12
N PRO A 297 -16.06 33.99 27.79
CA PRO A 297 -16.00 34.98 26.72
C PRO A 297 -15.22 36.24 27.13
N GLU A 298 -15.14 36.56 28.42
CA GLU A 298 -14.58 37.81 28.96
C GLU A 298 -13.05 37.83 29.08
N HIS A 299 -12.44 36.68 29.38
CA HIS A 299 -11.02 36.59 29.74
C HIS A 299 -10.32 35.50 28.92
N PHE A 300 -9.05 35.73 28.56
CA PHE A 300 -8.21 34.71 27.95
C PHE A 300 -7.73 33.70 29.00
N SER A 301 -8.30 32.49 28.99
CA SER A 301 -7.78 31.39 29.82
C SER A 301 -6.38 30.97 29.35
N ILE A 302 -5.59 30.44 30.27
CA ILE A 302 -4.32 29.75 29.97
C ILE A 302 -4.57 28.57 29.01
N LEU A 303 -5.69 27.85 29.16
CA LEU A 303 -6.08 26.78 28.24
C LEU A 303 -6.42 27.29 26.85
N GLU A 304 -7.04 28.47 26.75
CA GLU A 304 -7.31 29.11 25.45
C GLU A 304 -6.02 29.42 24.69
N VAL A 305 -5.00 29.97 25.38
CA VAL A 305 -3.71 30.28 24.76
C VAL A 305 -3.00 29.01 24.29
N PHE A 306 -2.98 27.95 25.12
CA PHE A 306 -2.39 26.67 24.71
C PHE A 306 -3.14 26.02 23.54
N PHE A 307 -4.46 25.96 23.59
CA PHE A 307 -5.29 25.48 22.48
C PHE A 307 -5.03 26.29 21.21
N THR A 308 -5.05 27.63 21.30
CA THR A 308 -4.89 28.51 20.14
C THR A 308 -3.54 28.32 19.47
N VAL A 309 -2.43 28.28 20.24
CA VAL A 309 -1.09 28.05 19.68
C VAL A 309 -0.93 26.64 19.12
N TYR A 310 -1.50 25.62 19.78
CA TYR A 310 -1.42 24.24 19.31
C TYR A 310 -2.22 24.02 18.02
N ALA A 311 -3.47 24.50 17.98
CA ALA A 311 -4.35 24.42 16.83
C ALA A 311 -3.79 25.21 15.64
N PHE A 312 -3.16 26.38 15.86
CA PHE A 312 -2.45 27.09 14.79
C PHE A 312 -1.32 26.24 14.19
N GLY A 313 -0.53 25.58 15.04
CA GLY A 313 0.50 24.65 14.61
C GLY A 313 -0.07 23.47 13.81
N TRP A 314 -1.16 22.87 14.27
CA TRP A 314 -1.82 21.76 13.58
C TRP A 314 -2.42 22.19 12.22
N VAL A 315 -3.04 23.38 12.14
CA VAL A 315 -3.57 23.93 10.88
C VAL A 315 -2.45 24.27 9.89
N LEU A 316 -1.29 24.75 10.37
CA LEU A 316 -0.10 24.93 9.50
C LEU A 316 0.44 23.59 8.98
N ASP A 317 0.37 22.53 9.78
CA ASP A 317 0.79 21.18 9.37
C ASP A 317 -0.12 20.64 8.25
N GLN A 318 -1.44 20.77 8.41
CA GLN A 318 -2.41 20.45 7.35
C GLN A 318 -2.25 21.33 6.10
N PHE A 319 -1.87 22.60 6.26
CA PHE A 319 -1.58 23.45 5.11
C PHE A 319 -0.30 23.01 4.37
N ALA A 320 0.72 22.54 5.10
CA ALA A 320 1.94 21.99 4.51
C ALA A 320 1.66 20.67 3.75
N THR A 321 0.84 19.76 4.29
CA THR A 321 0.49 18.50 3.59
C THR A 321 -0.25 18.77 2.28
N ILE A 322 -1.17 19.74 2.26
CA ILE A 322 -1.88 20.19 1.04
C ILE A 322 -0.92 20.74 -0.01
N LEU A 323 0.06 21.55 0.41
CA LEU A 323 1.03 22.17 -0.51
C LEU A 323 2.02 21.17 -1.11
N GLU A 324 2.39 20.13 -0.36
CA GLU A 324 3.40 19.16 -0.81
C GLU A 324 2.81 18.08 -1.72
N HIS A 325 1.70 17.45 -1.32
CA HIS A 325 1.08 16.34 -2.05
C HIS A 325 0.13 16.83 -3.15
N GLY A 326 -0.30 18.09 -3.05
CA GLY A 326 -1.21 18.74 -3.98
C GLY A 326 -2.68 18.43 -3.68
N TRP A 327 -3.55 19.37 -4.05
CA TRP A 327 -4.99 19.33 -3.77
C TRP A 327 -5.68 18.02 -4.22
N HIS A 328 -5.28 17.46 -5.36
CA HIS A 328 -5.88 16.25 -5.91
C HIS A 328 -5.60 14.99 -5.06
N VAL A 329 -4.38 14.83 -4.53
CA VAL A 329 -4.04 13.68 -3.66
C VAL A 329 -4.67 13.87 -2.30
N TYR A 330 -4.60 15.09 -1.75
CA TYR A 330 -5.20 15.41 -0.45
C TYR A 330 -6.71 15.19 -0.44
N THR A 331 -7.45 15.68 -1.45
CA THR A 331 -8.92 15.50 -1.51
C THR A 331 -9.38 14.08 -1.79
N GLN A 332 -8.51 13.19 -2.30
CA GLN A 332 -8.84 11.77 -2.38
C GLN A 332 -9.03 11.18 -0.98
N ASN A 333 -8.26 11.59 0.02
CA ASN A 333 -8.46 11.15 1.41
C ASN A 333 -9.73 11.81 1.97
N LEU A 334 -10.82 11.05 2.12
CA LEU A 334 -12.09 11.63 2.59
C LEU A 334 -12.02 12.33 3.94
N TRP A 335 -11.14 11.93 4.84
CA TRP A 335 -11.07 12.57 6.17
C TRP A 335 -10.46 13.98 6.09
N SER A 336 -9.80 14.31 4.97
CA SER A 336 -9.27 15.63 4.70
C SER A 336 -10.33 16.74 4.68
N PHE A 337 -11.57 16.44 4.27
CA PHE A 337 -12.62 17.47 4.28
C PHE A 337 -13.00 17.87 5.71
N LEU A 338 -12.95 16.93 6.68
CA LEU A 338 -13.17 17.23 8.09
C LEU A 338 -12.02 18.12 8.61
N ASP A 339 -10.78 17.75 8.28
CA ASP A 339 -9.59 18.49 8.71
C ASP A 339 -9.58 19.94 8.14
N VAL A 340 -9.95 20.12 6.87
CA VAL A 340 -10.13 21.44 6.23
C VAL A 340 -11.32 22.19 6.83
N THR A 341 -12.45 21.53 7.09
CA THR A 341 -13.62 22.17 7.70
C THR A 341 -13.28 22.70 9.09
N PHE A 342 -12.57 21.91 9.91
CA PHE A 342 -12.08 22.36 11.20
C PHE A 342 -11.07 23.51 11.07
N ALA A 343 -10.14 23.46 10.11
CA ALA A 343 -9.22 24.56 9.85
C ALA A 343 -9.94 25.87 9.48
N VAL A 344 -11.00 25.81 8.68
CA VAL A 344 -11.84 26.98 8.35
C VAL A 344 -12.56 27.52 9.60
N ILE A 345 -13.21 26.65 10.39
CA ILE A 345 -13.87 27.03 11.64
C ILE A 345 -12.87 27.70 12.60
N TYR A 346 -11.67 27.13 12.75
CA TYR A 346 -10.61 27.67 13.58
C TYR A 346 -10.12 29.05 13.09
N TRP A 347 -9.96 29.26 11.78
CA TRP A 347 -9.59 30.56 11.23
C TRP A 347 -10.66 31.64 11.46
N VAL A 348 -11.96 31.28 11.37
CA VAL A 348 -13.06 32.21 11.67
C VAL A 348 -13.11 32.54 13.17
N TYR A 349 -12.96 31.53 14.04
CA TYR A 349 -12.80 31.73 15.49
C TYR A 349 -11.65 32.69 15.79
N LEU A 350 -10.46 32.45 15.22
CA LEU A 350 -9.27 33.26 15.46
C LEU A 350 -9.48 34.72 15.00
N ALA A 351 -10.10 34.93 13.83
CA ALA A 351 -10.42 36.25 13.33
C ALA A 351 -11.41 37.01 14.23
N LEU A 352 -12.50 36.35 14.67
CA LEU A 352 -13.49 36.94 15.56
C LEU A 352 -12.92 37.22 16.97
N ARG A 353 -12.10 36.32 17.51
CA ARG A 353 -11.47 36.49 18.84
C ARG A 353 -10.44 37.62 18.84
N ILE A 354 -9.64 37.75 17.77
CA ILE A 354 -8.74 38.90 17.57
C ILE A 354 -9.52 40.20 17.37
N HIS A 355 -10.67 40.16 16.68
CA HIS A 355 -11.52 41.34 16.51
C HIS A 355 -12.11 41.80 17.86
N GLY A 356 -12.74 40.90 18.62
CA GLY A 356 -13.29 41.20 19.94
C GLY A 356 -12.26 41.70 20.94
N TRP A 357 -11.02 41.18 20.89
CA TRP A 357 -9.92 41.72 21.69
C TRP A 357 -9.54 43.16 21.33
N ARG A 358 -9.64 43.55 20.04
CA ARG A 358 -9.33 44.93 19.60
C ARG A 358 -10.45 45.93 19.88
N THR A 359 -11.70 45.48 19.96
CA THR A 359 -12.86 46.35 20.19
C THR A 359 -13.32 46.38 21.65
N GLU A 360 -12.78 45.50 22.51
CA GLU A 360 -13.17 45.32 23.92
C GLU A 360 -14.67 45.02 24.12
N THR A 361 -15.33 44.51 23.08
CA THR A 361 -16.77 44.20 23.05
C THR A 361 -17.03 42.70 23.26
N LEU A 362 -17.95 42.35 24.15
CA LEU A 362 -18.25 40.96 24.50
C LEU A 362 -18.91 40.15 23.36
N GLU A 363 -19.74 40.78 22.52
CA GLU A 363 -20.50 40.09 21.45
C GLU A 363 -19.62 39.29 20.46
N PRO A 364 -18.59 39.85 19.80
CA PRO A 364 -17.71 39.07 18.93
C PRO A 364 -16.88 38.02 19.71
N GLY A 365 -16.62 38.27 21.00
CA GLY A 365 -15.96 37.29 21.88
C GLY A 365 -16.82 36.04 22.09
N GLN A 366 -18.11 36.22 22.34
CA GLN A 366 -19.09 35.13 22.46
C GLN A 366 -19.31 34.43 21.11
N GLN A 367 -19.51 35.18 20.02
CA GLN A 367 -19.68 34.63 18.67
C GLN A 367 -18.49 33.78 18.22
N ALA A 368 -17.26 34.13 18.61
CA ALA A 368 -16.09 33.30 18.35
C ALA A 368 -16.20 31.92 19.01
N LEU A 369 -16.63 31.85 20.27
CA LEU A 369 -16.84 30.58 21.00
C LEU A 369 -17.98 29.76 20.41
N ASP A 370 -19.07 30.41 19.99
CA ASP A 370 -20.21 29.75 19.36
C ASP A 370 -19.83 29.18 17.97
N VAL A 371 -19.03 29.90 17.19
CA VAL A 371 -18.46 29.38 15.93
C VAL A 371 -17.56 28.18 16.20
N LEU A 372 -16.68 28.25 17.19
CA LEU A 372 -15.76 27.17 17.50
C LEU A 372 -16.47 25.91 18.04
N ALA A 373 -17.63 26.07 18.70
CA ALA A 373 -18.46 24.95 19.12
C ALA A 373 -18.97 24.11 17.93
N MET A 374 -19.14 24.72 16.73
CA MET A 374 -19.42 23.99 15.49
C MET A 374 -18.27 23.06 15.05
N GLY A 375 -17.10 23.14 15.69
CA GLY A 375 -16.00 22.20 15.49
C GLY A 375 -16.21 20.83 16.15
N ALA A 376 -17.07 20.70 17.17
CA ALA A 376 -17.26 19.42 17.87
C ALA A 376 -17.82 18.30 16.96
N PRO A 377 -18.86 18.54 16.11
CA PRO A 377 -19.33 17.56 15.12
C PRO A 377 -18.31 17.21 14.03
N VAL A 378 -17.20 17.94 13.93
CA VAL A 378 -16.12 17.66 12.97
C VAL A 378 -15.01 16.84 13.65
N LEU A 379 -14.53 17.29 14.81
CA LEU A 379 -13.43 16.65 15.55
C LEU A 379 -13.82 15.28 16.14
N ILE A 380 -15.04 15.10 16.65
CA ILE A 380 -15.44 13.85 17.32
C ILE A 380 -15.55 12.69 16.32
N PRO A 381 -16.23 12.81 15.16
CA PRO A 381 -16.18 11.77 14.13
C PRO A 381 -14.76 11.55 13.60
N ARG A 382 -13.96 12.62 13.44
CA ARG A 382 -12.56 12.51 13.00
C ARG A 382 -11.70 11.62 13.90
N LEU A 383 -11.96 11.58 15.21
CA LEU A 383 -11.34 10.63 16.14
C LEU A 383 -11.70 9.17 15.78
N ALA A 384 -13.00 8.88 15.61
CA ALA A 384 -13.48 7.53 15.32
C ALA A 384 -12.89 6.99 14.01
N PHE A 385 -12.82 7.85 12.98
CA PHE A 385 -12.18 7.51 11.70
C PHE A 385 -10.66 7.29 11.80
N ASN A 386 -9.98 7.95 12.75
CA ASN A 386 -8.55 7.74 12.99
C ASN A 386 -8.28 6.42 13.72
N LEU A 387 -9.08 6.11 14.75
CA LEU A 387 -8.91 4.89 15.55
C LEU A 387 -9.32 3.61 14.81
N LEU A 388 -10.25 3.70 13.84
CA LEU A 388 -10.84 2.55 13.15
C LEU A 388 -10.41 2.44 11.67
N SER A 389 -9.37 3.18 11.26
CA SER A 389 -8.95 3.35 9.86
C SER A 389 -8.66 2.05 9.10
N ASP A 390 -8.18 1.02 9.79
CA ASP A 390 -7.80 -0.27 9.20
C ASP A 390 -8.99 -1.21 8.92
N ASN A 391 -10.20 -0.86 9.35
CA ASN A 391 -11.37 -1.70 9.13
C ASN A 391 -11.95 -1.51 7.71
N LEU A 392 -12.22 -2.62 7.01
CA LEU A 392 -12.84 -2.68 5.68
C LEU A 392 -14.14 -1.85 5.57
N LEU A 393 -14.89 -1.73 6.67
CA LEU A 393 -16.10 -0.90 6.73
C LEU A 393 -15.81 0.57 6.34
N PHE A 394 -14.78 1.20 6.92
CA PHE A 394 -14.42 2.59 6.60
C PHE A 394 -13.78 2.75 5.23
N LEU A 395 -13.06 1.72 4.74
CA LEU A 395 -12.59 1.66 3.36
C LEU A 395 -13.76 1.75 2.36
N SER A 396 -14.85 1.04 2.66
CA SER A 396 -16.04 0.95 1.81
C SER A 396 -16.93 2.19 1.86
N LEU A 397 -17.18 2.74 3.07
CA LEU A 397 -17.86 4.03 3.25
C LEU A 397 -17.22 5.13 2.40
N ARG A 398 -15.88 5.11 2.25
CA ARG A 398 -15.18 6.10 1.43
C ARG A 398 -15.55 6.06 -0.06
N SER A 399 -15.72 4.88 -0.65
CA SER A 399 -16.14 4.82 -2.06
C SER A 399 -17.60 5.25 -2.23
N MET A 400 -18.46 4.84 -1.28
CA MET A 400 -19.89 5.14 -1.27
C MET A 400 -20.23 6.62 -1.17
N MET A 401 -19.39 7.45 -0.55
CA MET A 401 -19.71 8.88 -0.38
C MET A 401 -19.91 9.61 -1.70
N THR A 402 -19.30 9.16 -2.80
CA THR A 402 -19.52 9.74 -4.14
C THR A 402 -20.94 9.46 -4.62
N ASP A 403 -21.39 8.21 -4.52
CA ASP A 403 -22.73 7.78 -4.94
C ASP A 403 -23.80 8.38 -4.03
N PHE A 404 -23.55 8.39 -2.71
CA PHE A 404 -24.38 9.07 -1.72
C PHE A 404 -24.50 10.58 -2.02
N ALA A 405 -23.40 11.28 -2.32
CA ALA A 405 -23.42 12.70 -2.63
C ALA A 405 -24.14 12.99 -3.95
N MET A 406 -23.94 12.17 -4.99
CA MET A 406 -24.64 12.29 -6.27
C MET A 406 -26.15 12.10 -6.12
N LEU A 407 -26.58 11.05 -5.39
CA LEU A 407 -27.99 10.82 -5.09
C LEU A 407 -28.58 11.90 -4.19
N THR A 408 -27.83 12.39 -3.20
CA THR A 408 -28.26 13.49 -2.32
C THR A 408 -28.40 14.80 -3.09
N ALA A 409 -27.52 15.08 -4.06
CA ALA A 409 -27.63 16.25 -4.94
C ALA A 409 -28.84 16.15 -5.87
N LEU A 410 -29.12 14.96 -6.43
CA LEU A 410 -30.31 14.71 -7.23
C LEU A 410 -31.60 14.86 -6.39
N ALA A 411 -31.61 14.31 -5.18
CA ALA A 411 -32.68 14.46 -4.21
C ALA A 411 -32.91 15.95 -3.85
N ALA A 412 -31.85 16.70 -3.57
CA ALA A 412 -31.93 18.14 -3.27
C ALA A 412 -32.42 18.96 -4.48
N TRP A 413 -32.07 18.57 -5.70
CA TRP A 413 -32.57 19.18 -6.93
C TRP A 413 -34.08 18.96 -7.10
N CYS A 414 -34.55 17.72 -6.87
CA CYS A 414 -35.98 17.41 -6.88
C CYS A 414 -36.73 18.11 -5.74
N PHE A 415 -36.16 18.12 -4.52
CA PHE A 415 -36.68 18.85 -3.36
C PHE A 415 -36.86 20.34 -3.69
N PHE A 416 -35.87 20.98 -4.32
CA PHE A 416 -35.96 22.37 -4.75
C PHE A 416 -37.10 22.60 -5.76
N GLY A 417 -37.32 21.67 -6.69
CA GLY A 417 -38.46 21.71 -7.61
C GLY A 417 -39.82 21.65 -6.90
N PHE A 418 -39.99 20.74 -5.93
CA PHE A 418 -41.21 20.66 -5.11
C PHE A 418 -41.40 21.89 -4.22
N LEU A 419 -40.32 22.41 -3.63
CA LEU A 419 -40.33 23.63 -2.82
C LEU A 419 -40.78 24.84 -3.65
N LEU A 420 -40.22 25.00 -4.85
CA LEU A 420 -40.59 26.09 -5.76
C LEU A 420 -42.07 26.02 -6.17
N SER A 421 -42.55 24.80 -6.46
CA SER A 421 -43.97 24.54 -6.77
C SER A 421 -44.90 24.95 -5.62
N LEU A 422 -44.59 24.55 -4.38
CA LEU A 422 -45.37 24.89 -3.20
C LEU A 422 -45.28 26.39 -2.83
N VAL A 423 -44.12 27.03 -3.01
CA VAL A 423 -43.93 28.48 -2.81
C VAL A 423 -44.78 29.28 -3.79
N TRP A 424 -44.84 28.88 -5.07
CA TRP A 424 -45.67 29.53 -6.08
C TRP A 424 -47.17 29.27 -5.86
N LEU A 425 -47.55 28.02 -5.56
CA LEU A 425 -48.94 27.67 -5.26
C LEU A 425 -49.46 28.41 -4.02
N GLY A 426 -48.61 28.58 -3.00
CA GLY A 426 -48.94 29.25 -1.75
C GLY A 426 -49.06 30.76 -1.81
N ASN A 427 -48.76 31.42 -2.93
CA ASN A 427 -48.96 32.87 -3.14
C ASN A 427 -48.47 33.80 -2.00
N GLY A 428 -47.43 33.40 -1.27
CA GLY A 428 -46.88 34.16 -0.14
C GLY A 428 -47.58 33.99 1.22
N VAL A 429 -48.54 33.07 1.37
CA VAL A 429 -49.21 32.76 2.65
C VAL A 429 -48.22 32.29 3.71
N PHE A 430 -47.22 31.49 3.33
CA PHE A 430 -46.13 31.05 4.19
C PHE A 430 -44.76 31.42 3.59
N PRO A 431 -43.78 31.83 4.40
CA PRO A 431 -42.42 32.09 3.90
C PRO A 431 -41.75 30.76 3.50
N ALA A 432 -40.95 30.80 2.44
CA ALA A 432 -40.31 29.61 1.86
C ALA A 432 -39.50 28.78 2.89
N MET A 433 -38.91 29.43 3.91
CA MET A 433 -38.19 28.77 5.00
C MET A 433 -39.09 27.82 5.83
N THR A 434 -40.35 28.20 6.07
CA THR A 434 -41.32 27.37 6.80
C THR A 434 -41.78 26.18 5.96
N ILE A 435 -42.03 26.40 4.66
CA ILE A 435 -42.38 25.34 3.71
C ILE A 435 -41.22 24.32 3.61
N SER A 436 -39.99 24.82 3.46
CA SER A 436 -38.78 23.98 3.43
C SER A 436 -38.60 23.19 4.73
N LYS A 437 -38.91 23.77 5.90
CA LYS A 437 -38.86 23.07 7.20
C LYS A 437 -39.83 21.89 7.24
N TRP A 438 -41.09 22.08 6.82
CA TRP A 438 -42.08 21.00 6.77
C TRP A 438 -41.68 19.90 5.79
N MET A 439 -41.19 20.24 4.60
CA MET A 439 -40.70 19.26 3.63
C MET A 439 -39.49 18.47 4.15
N ILE A 440 -38.56 19.10 4.89
CA ILE A 440 -37.43 18.40 5.52
C ILE A 440 -37.93 17.39 6.56
N TYR A 441 -38.92 17.73 7.39
CA TYR A 441 -39.45 16.78 8.36
C TYR A 441 -40.19 15.60 7.71
N ILE A 442 -40.94 15.83 6.62
CA ILE A 442 -41.57 14.77 5.84
C ILE A 442 -40.51 13.85 5.19
N TRP A 443 -39.43 14.42 4.65
CA TRP A 443 -38.31 13.68 4.04
C TRP A 443 -37.58 12.77 5.04
N PHE A 444 -37.45 13.18 6.30
CA PHE A 444 -36.88 12.33 7.36
C PHE A 444 -37.93 11.48 8.10
N GLY A 445 -39.20 11.54 7.71
CA GLY A 445 -40.30 10.83 8.37
C GLY A 445 -40.59 11.28 9.81
N LEU A 446 -40.11 12.47 10.20
CA LEU A 446 -40.19 12.99 11.57
C LEU A 446 -41.53 13.66 11.90
N ASP A 447 -42.24 14.19 10.90
CA ASP A 447 -43.51 14.91 11.09
C ASP A 447 -44.37 14.83 9.83
N GLY A 448 -45.67 14.58 10.02
CA GLY A 448 -46.71 14.61 8.97
C GLY A 448 -47.44 15.94 8.84
N SER A 449 -47.20 16.91 9.75
CA SER A 449 -47.96 18.18 9.82
C SER A 449 -47.95 18.99 8.52
N GLY A 450 -46.88 18.88 7.72
CA GLY A 450 -46.80 19.51 6.40
C GLY A 450 -47.90 19.06 5.42
N ILE A 451 -48.48 17.86 5.59
CA ILE A 451 -49.64 17.40 4.81
C ILE A 451 -50.91 18.12 5.28
N HIS A 452 -51.09 18.39 6.57
CA HIS A 452 -52.24 19.14 7.07
C HIS A 452 -52.21 20.59 6.57
N TYR A 453 -51.08 21.30 6.77
CA TYR A 453 -50.88 22.65 6.24
C TYR A 453 -50.86 22.73 4.71
N SER A 454 -50.75 21.60 4.00
CA SER A 454 -50.76 21.63 2.54
C SER A 454 -52.12 22.03 1.96
N THR A 455 -53.22 21.79 2.69
CA THR A 455 -54.57 22.22 2.29
C THR A 455 -54.72 23.74 2.22
N ASP A 456 -53.94 24.48 3.01
CA ASP A 456 -53.95 25.94 3.06
C ASP A 456 -53.31 26.59 1.80
N PHE A 457 -52.43 25.87 1.09
CA PHE A 457 -51.91 26.35 -0.20
C PHE A 457 -52.97 26.28 -1.30
N HIS A 458 -53.60 25.11 -1.41
CA HIS A 458 -54.70 24.85 -2.34
C HIS A 458 -55.37 23.51 -1.96
N PRO A 459 -56.71 23.43 -1.86
CA PRO A 459 -57.42 22.29 -1.25
C PRO A 459 -57.14 20.92 -1.89
N ILE A 460 -56.82 20.88 -3.19
CA ILE A 460 -56.50 19.64 -3.93
C ILE A 460 -55.01 19.53 -4.29
N LEU A 461 -54.48 20.52 -5.02
CA LEU A 461 -53.09 20.51 -5.53
C LEU A 461 -52.01 20.52 -4.44
N GLY A 462 -52.23 21.20 -3.30
CA GLY A 462 -51.27 21.25 -2.20
C GLY A 462 -51.03 19.86 -1.58
N PRO A 463 -52.08 19.17 -1.12
CA PRO A 463 -51.98 17.79 -0.63
C PRO A 463 -51.43 16.82 -1.67
N ALA A 464 -51.86 16.93 -2.94
CA ALA A 464 -51.37 16.08 -4.01
C ALA A 464 -49.84 16.21 -4.22
N LEU A 465 -49.31 17.45 -4.22
CA LEU A 465 -47.88 17.70 -4.32
C LEU A 465 -47.12 17.19 -3.09
N MET A 466 -47.65 17.41 -1.88
CA MET A 466 -46.99 17.01 -0.64
C MET A 466 -46.93 15.47 -0.48
N VAL A 467 -48.00 14.76 -0.84
CA VAL A 467 -48.04 13.29 -0.84
C VAL A 467 -47.14 12.72 -1.94
N THR A 468 -47.12 13.32 -3.14
CA THR A 468 -46.21 12.91 -4.23
C THR A 468 -44.74 13.09 -3.82
N PHE A 469 -44.41 14.20 -3.14
CA PHE A 469 -43.10 14.44 -2.57
C PHE A 469 -42.73 13.40 -1.50
N ALA A 470 -43.63 13.10 -0.56
CA ALA A 470 -43.40 12.10 0.49
C ALA A 470 -43.14 10.69 -0.09
N PHE A 471 -43.93 10.28 -1.09
CA PHE A 471 -43.76 9.01 -1.79
C PHE A 471 -42.42 8.94 -2.55
N LEU A 472 -42.09 9.98 -3.33
CA LEU A 472 -40.82 10.01 -4.06
C LEU A 472 -39.61 10.08 -3.13
N GLY A 473 -39.68 10.83 -2.03
CA GLY A 473 -38.65 10.88 -1.00
C GLY A 473 -38.45 9.54 -0.30
N ASN A 474 -39.44 9.13 0.48
CA ASN A 474 -39.28 8.06 1.46
C ASN A 474 -39.36 6.67 0.82
N THR A 475 -40.04 6.53 -0.33
CA THR A 475 -40.11 5.25 -1.05
C THR A 475 -39.05 5.18 -2.16
N LEU A 476 -39.02 6.13 -3.10
CA LEU A 476 -38.14 6.01 -4.27
C LEU A 476 -36.68 6.40 -3.98
N PHE A 477 -36.40 7.58 -3.43
CA PHE A 477 -35.01 8.00 -3.20
C PHE A 477 -34.32 7.16 -2.13
N LEU A 478 -35.02 6.80 -1.05
CA LEU A 478 -34.45 5.95 0.00
C LEU A 478 -34.13 4.53 -0.51
N THR A 479 -35.01 3.89 -1.29
CA THR A 479 -34.74 2.54 -1.83
C THR A 479 -33.62 2.53 -2.87
N ILE A 480 -33.55 3.55 -3.75
CA ILE A 480 -32.42 3.71 -4.68
C ILE A 480 -31.11 3.92 -3.92
N LEU A 481 -31.12 4.73 -2.86
CA LEU A 481 -29.95 4.97 -2.02
C LEU A 481 -29.45 3.68 -1.36
N VAL A 482 -30.33 2.93 -0.69
CA VAL A 482 -29.98 1.64 -0.07
C VAL A 482 -29.49 0.63 -1.12
N SER A 483 -30.13 0.59 -2.30
CA SER A 483 -29.73 -0.32 -3.40
C SER A 483 -28.34 0.03 -3.96
N MET A 484 -28.05 1.29 -4.24
CA MET A 484 -26.72 1.72 -4.71
C MET A 484 -25.65 1.51 -3.65
N LEU A 485 -25.93 1.84 -2.38
CA LEU A 485 -25.00 1.57 -1.27
C LEU A 485 -24.71 0.08 -1.09
N SER A 486 -25.73 -0.79 -1.24
CA SER A 486 -25.55 -2.24 -1.18
C SER A 486 -24.73 -2.80 -2.36
N SER A 487 -25.03 -2.35 -3.58
CA SER A 487 -24.29 -2.77 -4.78
C SER A 487 -22.82 -2.34 -4.72
N THR A 488 -22.57 -1.08 -4.37
CA THR A 488 -21.22 -0.54 -4.22
C THR A 488 -20.47 -1.26 -3.10
N PHE A 489 -21.08 -1.49 -1.93
CA PHE A 489 -20.50 -2.32 -0.86
C PHE A 489 -20.00 -3.67 -1.38
N SER A 490 -20.87 -4.40 -2.09
CA SER A 490 -20.54 -5.73 -2.63
C SER A 490 -19.33 -5.70 -3.57
N THR A 491 -19.26 -4.71 -4.48
CA THR A 491 -18.12 -4.54 -5.40
C THR A 491 -16.81 -4.16 -4.69
N ILE A 492 -16.88 -3.40 -3.60
CA ILE A 492 -15.68 -3.03 -2.82
C ILE A 492 -15.21 -4.23 -2.00
N VAL A 493 -16.13 -4.99 -1.40
CA VAL A 493 -15.81 -6.18 -0.60
C VAL A 493 -15.15 -7.26 -1.46
N SER A 494 -15.59 -7.48 -2.70
CA SER A 494 -15.00 -8.48 -3.59
C SER A 494 -13.54 -8.18 -3.98
N SER A 495 -13.14 -6.91 -3.97
CA SER A 495 -11.76 -6.45 -4.29
C SER A 495 -11.00 -5.92 -3.06
N ALA A 496 -11.55 -6.11 -1.86
CA ALA A 496 -11.13 -5.47 -0.62
C ALA A 496 -9.64 -5.63 -0.29
N THR A 497 -9.12 -6.85 -0.36
CA THR A 497 -7.76 -7.18 0.08
C THR A 497 -6.70 -6.50 -0.78
N ALA A 498 -6.87 -6.54 -2.10
CA ALA A 498 -5.98 -5.86 -3.04
C ALA A 498 -6.09 -4.33 -2.92
N GLU A 499 -7.28 -3.79 -2.68
CA GLU A 499 -7.49 -2.35 -2.46
C GLU A 499 -6.86 -1.86 -1.15
N ILE A 500 -6.95 -2.63 -0.05
CA ILE A 500 -6.28 -2.33 1.23
C ILE A 500 -4.76 -2.32 1.03
N GLN A 501 -4.20 -3.36 0.40
CA GLN A 501 -2.77 -3.50 0.16
C GLN A 501 -2.23 -2.44 -0.80
N PHE A 502 -3.03 -2.03 -1.80
CA PHE A 502 -2.75 -0.88 -2.65
C PHE A 502 -2.68 0.41 -1.84
N ARG A 503 -3.71 0.74 -1.04
CA ARG A 503 -3.73 1.96 -0.23
C ARG A 503 -2.63 1.97 0.83
N HIS A 504 -2.31 0.83 1.43
CA HIS A 504 -1.15 0.72 2.32
C HIS A 504 0.14 1.09 1.57
N ALA A 505 0.39 0.53 0.38
CA ALA A 505 1.53 0.91 -0.44
C ALA A 505 1.57 2.41 -0.79
N VAL A 506 0.44 3.02 -1.16
CA VAL A 506 0.35 4.47 -1.41
C VAL A 506 0.74 5.28 -0.17
N LEU A 507 0.09 5.04 0.98
CA LEU A 507 0.33 5.77 2.22
C LEU A 507 1.77 5.60 2.74
N THR A 508 2.37 4.42 2.54
CA THR A 508 3.77 4.18 2.94
C THR A 508 4.75 4.98 2.08
N LEU A 509 4.53 5.06 0.77
CA LEU A 509 5.38 5.84 -0.14
C LEU A 509 5.21 7.35 0.08
N GLU A 510 3.97 7.80 0.25
CA GLU A 510 3.63 9.19 0.62
C GLU A 510 4.33 9.60 1.93
N GLY A 511 4.21 8.77 2.97
CA GLY A 511 4.87 8.99 4.25
C GLY A 511 6.40 9.08 4.17
N VAL A 512 7.07 8.31 3.30
CA VAL A 512 8.53 8.41 3.11
C VAL A 512 8.93 9.61 2.26
N LYS A 513 8.12 10.02 1.28
CA LYS A 513 8.41 11.15 0.40
C LYS A 513 8.32 12.52 1.08
N SER A 514 7.70 12.59 2.25
CA SER A 514 7.39 13.82 2.97
C SER A 514 8.61 14.69 3.38
N ASP A 515 8.49 16.02 3.24
CA ASP A 515 9.55 17.00 3.51
C ASP A 515 9.96 17.05 5.00
N ALA A 516 11.19 17.50 5.24
CA ALA A 516 11.79 17.63 6.56
C ALA A 516 11.06 18.63 7.49
N ILE A 517 10.13 19.44 6.97
CA ILE A 517 9.27 20.31 7.76
C ILE A 517 8.41 19.51 8.76
N PHE A 518 7.94 18.31 8.39
CA PHE A 518 7.15 17.42 9.25
C PHE A 518 7.93 16.78 10.40
N ALA A 519 9.26 16.89 10.40
CA ALA A 519 10.07 16.47 11.53
C ALA A 519 9.86 17.36 12.78
N TYR A 520 9.22 18.52 12.60
CA TYR A 520 8.80 19.43 13.65
C TYR A 520 7.31 19.22 13.95
N GLN A 521 7.00 18.66 15.12
CA GLN A 521 5.61 18.44 15.54
C GLN A 521 4.96 19.77 15.99
N PRO A 522 3.64 19.97 15.80
CA PRO A 522 2.91 21.06 16.43
C PRO A 522 3.14 21.10 17.95
N PRO A 523 3.36 22.28 18.57
CA PRO A 523 3.41 23.63 17.98
C PRO A 523 4.80 24.06 17.50
N PHE A 524 5.83 23.20 17.61
CA PHE A 524 7.22 23.55 17.28
C PHE A 524 7.46 23.79 15.79
N ASN A 525 6.56 23.35 14.90
CA ASN A 525 6.59 23.67 13.47
C ASN A 525 6.48 25.18 13.19
N ILE A 526 5.69 25.93 13.98
CA ILE A 526 5.62 27.40 13.89
C ILE A 526 7.01 28.01 14.07
N LEU A 527 7.72 27.57 15.12
CA LEU A 527 9.07 28.04 15.44
C LEU A 527 10.10 27.61 14.40
N ALA A 528 9.95 26.41 13.83
CA ALA A 528 10.79 25.90 12.76
C ALA A 528 10.67 26.77 11.50
N ILE A 529 9.44 27.09 11.06
CA ILE A 529 9.20 27.99 9.93
C ILE A 529 9.79 29.38 10.21
N LEU A 530 9.47 29.96 11.37
CA LEU A 530 9.88 31.33 11.72
C LEU A 530 11.40 31.48 11.84
N LEU A 531 12.12 30.47 12.36
CA LEU A 531 13.58 30.56 12.54
C LEU A 531 14.39 29.99 11.36
N LEU A 532 14.01 28.84 10.79
CA LEU A 532 14.87 28.12 9.83
C LEU A 532 14.74 28.67 8.40
N VAL A 533 13.54 29.11 8.00
CA VAL A 533 13.33 29.68 6.66
C VAL A 533 14.18 30.95 6.43
N PRO A 534 14.23 31.95 7.33
CA PRO A 534 15.15 33.07 7.15
C PRO A 534 16.62 32.65 7.29
N LEU A 535 16.94 31.70 8.18
CA LEU A 535 18.31 31.21 8.39
C LEU A 535 18.91 30.54 7.13
N LYS A 536 18.07 29.94 6.27
CA LYS A 536 18.44 29.37 4.95
C LYS A 536 19.13 30.39 4.03
N PHE A 537 18.79 31.68 4.14
CA PHE A 537 19.40 32.75 3.34
C PHE A 537 20.72 33.26 3.95
N CYS A 538 20.90 33.12 5.27
CA CYS A 538 22.07 33.62 5.99
C CYS A 538 23.21 32.59 6.11
N VAL A 539 22.92 31.29 6.00
CA VAL A 539 23.84 30.20 6.40
C VAL A 539 24.15 29.24 5.26
N SER A 540 25.42 28.82 5.14
CA SER A 540 25.82 27.82 4.15
C SER A 540 25.09 26.47 4.35
N PRO A 541 24.79 25.70 3.27
CA PRO A 541 24.00 24.46 3.37
C PRO A 541 24.53 23.43 4.40
N ARG A 542 25.86 23.38 4.59
CA ARG A 542 26.52 22.52 5.57
C ARG A 542 26.17 22.86 7.02
N TRP A 543 26.18 24.16 7.33
CA TRP A 543 25.82 24.65 8.66
C TRP A 543 24.31 24.63 8.87
N PHE A 544 23.52 24.90 7.83
CA PHE A 544 22.08 24.75 7.86
C PHE A 544 21.66 23.31 8.23
N HIS A 545 22.18 22.29 7.53
CA HIS A 545 21.98 20.87 7.88
C HIS A 545 22.40 20.55 9.33
N LYS A 546 23.55 21.08 9.78
CA LYS A 546 24.03 20.85 11.16
C LYS A 546 23.10 21.47 12.22
N ILE A 547 22.59 22.67 11.96
CA ILE A 547 21.64 23.35 12.86
C ILE A 547 20.30 22.61 12.85
N HIS A 548 19.74 22.32 11.68
CA HIS A 548 18.53 21.51 11.50
C HIS A 548 18.60 20.21 12.32
N VAL A 549 19.60 19.36 12.06
CA VAL A 549 19.78 18.08 12.77
C VAL A 549 19.98 18.26 14.28
N ALA A 550 20.63 19.34 14.74
CA ALA A 550 20.76 19.62 16.17
C ALA A 550 19.42 20.04 16.81
N THR A 551 18.66 20.91 16.16
CA THR A 551 17.36 21.40 16.64
C THR A 551 16.34 20.27 16.72
N VAL A 552 16.19 19.42 15.68
CA VAL A 552 15.18 18.35 15.74
C VAL A 552 15.55 17.28 16.76
N ARG A 553 16.84 16.94 16.91
CA ARG A 553 17.33 16.04 17.97
C ARG A 553 17.10 16.58 19.38
N PHE A 554 17.12 17.90 19.56
CA PHE A 554 16.87 18.54 20.85
C PHE A 554 15.37 18.51 21.19
N ILE A 555 14.51 18.93 20.25
CA ILE A 555 13.04 18.95 20.44
C ILE A 555 12.50 17.53 20.68
N ASN A 556 12.89 16.58 19.82
CA ASN A 556 12.40 15.20 19.87
C ASN A 556 13.27 14.27 20.73
N LEU A 557 14.15 14.79 21.59
CA LEU A 557 15.02 13.96 22.45
C LEU A 557 14.27 12.87 23.25
N PRO A 558 13.19 13.15 24.01
CA PRO A 558 12.50 12.12 24.77
C PRO A 558 11.86 11.06 23.87
N LEU A 559 11.27 11.49 22.76
CA LEU A 559 10.64 10.61 21.77
C LEU A 559 11.64 9.69 21.08
N LEU A 560 12.76 10.24 20.60
CA LEU A 560 13.85 9.47 19.97
C LEU A 560 14.44 8.43 20.94
N LEU A 561 14.56 8.78 22.23
CA LEU A 561 15.04 7.85 23.26
C LEU A 561 14.04 6.70 23.49
N VAL A 562 12.73 6.98 23.55
CA VAL A 562 11.69 5.94 23.63
C VAL A 562 11.74 5.01 22.41
N ILE A 563 11.79 5.57 21.20
CA ILE A 563 11.92 4.80 19.95
C ILE A 563 13.16 3.90 19.99
N ALA A 564 14.34 4.43 20.35
CA ALA A 564 15.58 3.68 20.41
C ALA A 564 15.54 2.52 21.43
N ILE A 565 14.84 2.68 22.56
CA ILE A 565 14.64 1.60 23.55
C ILE A 565 13.70 0.52 23.01
N VAL A 566 12.58 0.92 22.38
CA VAL A 566 11.59 -0.02 21.82
C VAL A 566 12.21 -0.82 20.67
N GLU A 567 12.85 -0.17 19.71
CA GLU A 567 13.47 -0.83 18.54
C GLU A 567 14.52 -1.87 18.97
N ARG A 568 15.39 -1.52 19.92
CA ARG A 568 16.45 -2.42 20.41
C ARG A 568 15.93 -3.61 21.22
N ARG A 569 14.67 -3.58 21.68
CA ARG A 569 13.98 -4.69 22.36
C ARG A 569 13.17 -5.56 21.40
N VAL A 570 12.59 -4.97 20.35
CA VAL A 570 11.63 -5.64 19.45
C VAL A 570 12.30 -6.23 18.20
N LEU A 571 13.32 -5.59 17.64
CA LEU A 571 13.97 -6.09 16.43
C LEU A 571 15.12 -7.06 16.77
N SER A 572 15.02 -8.28 16.23
CA SER A 572 16.07 -9.30 16.27
C SER A 572 17.32 -8.88 15.49
N PRO A 573 18.52 -9.33 15.91
CA PRO A 573 19.78 -8.87 15.33
C PRO A 573 20.00 -9.40 13.90
N ILE A 574 20.43 -8.50 13.02
CA ILE A 574 21.11 -8.83 11.76
C ILE A 574 22.61 -8.62 12.04
N LYS A 575 23.50 -9.47 11.50
CA LYS A 575 24.95 -9.25 11.67
C LYS A 575 25.43 -8.16 10.69
N PRO A 576 26.06 -7.08 11.18
CA PRO A 576 26.56 -6.02 10.31
C PRO A 576 27.91 -6.37 9.67
N SER A 577 28.11 -5.90 8.43
CA SER A 577 29.43 -5.76 7.81
C SER A 577 29.92 -4.32 8.00
N SER A 578 31.17 -4.16 8.44
CA SER A 578 31.70 -2.88 8.91
C SER A 578 32.28 -2.01 7.79
N SER A 579 32.09 -0.69 7.89
CA SER A 579 32.84 0.30 7.09
C SER A 579 33.12 1.60 7.85
N PRO A 580 34.26 2.29 7.59
CA PRO A 580 34.71 3.43 8.40
C PRO A 580 34.28 4.80 7.83
N SER A 581 34.49 5.89 8.60
CA SER A 581 34.04 7.25 8.26
C SER A 581 35.15 8.30 8.23
N THR A 582 35.08 9.26 7.30
CA THR A 582 35.89 10.51 7.26
C THR A 582 35.24 11.55 6.31
N PRO A 583 35.63 12.86 6.32
CA PRO A 583 34.73 13.96 5.93
C PRO A 583 34.92 14.58 4.51
N PRO A 584 33.91 15.28 3.95
CA PRO A 584 33.97 15.84 2.60
C PRO A 584 34.29 17.36 2.50
N ARG A 585 34.95 17.79 1.41
CA ARG A 585 35.07 19.19 0.93
C ARG A 585 34.05 19.51 -0.20
N PRO A 586 33.70 20.79 -0.49
CA PRO A 586 32.57 21.13 -1.39
C PRO A 586 32.96 21.82 -2.71
N TRP A 587 32.17 21.59 -3.76
CA TRP A 587 32.03 22.43 -4.96
C TRP A 587 30.73 21.98 -5.69
N PHE A 588 29.58 22.66 -5.69
CA PHE A 588 29.15 24.02 -6.07
C PHE A 588 28.63 24.09 -7.53
N TRP A 589 27.32 24.39 -7.64
CA TRP A 589 26.46 24.45 -8.83
C TRP A 589 26.07 23.13 -9.54
N LYS A 590 24.82 22.71 -9.29
CA LYS A 590 23.78 22.74 -10.33
C LYS A 590 22.42 22.99 -9.67
N LYS A 591 21.53 23.66 -10.40
CA LYS A 591 20.50 24.56 -9.84
C LYS A 591 19.15 24.24 -10.53
N TRP A 592 18.14 23.85 -9.74
CA TRP A 592 16.69 23.82 -10.05
C TRP A 592 16.25 23.03 -11.30
N ARG A 593 15.34 22.04 -11.12
CA ARG A 593 13.90 22.29 -11.34
C ARG A 593 13.01 21.11 -10.92
N ILE A 594 11.74 21.46 -10.81
CA ILE A 594 10.55 20.63 -10.59
C ILE A 594 10.34 19.71 -11.80
N THR A 595 9.99 18.44 -11.59
CA THR A 595 9.56 17.55 -12.68
C THR A 595 8.26 16.84 -12.38
N ALA A 596 7.22 17.14 -13.16
CA ALA A 596 6.04 16.29 -13.26
C ALA A 596 6.37 15.06 -14.12
N HIS A 597 5.81 13.90 -13.80
CA HIS A 597 6.24 12.58 -14.31
C HIS A 597 5.88 12.29 -15.80
N SER A 598 5.84 13.30 -16.67
CA SER A 598 5.55 13.14 -18.11
C SER A 598 6.67 12.43 -18.89
N ASP A 599 7.89 12.38 -18.34
CA ASP A 599 9.09 11.95 -19.08
C ASP A 599 9.18 10.42 -19.27
N ILE A 600 8.41 9.62 -18.52
CA ILE A 600 8.53 8.14 -18.53
C ILE A 600 8.17 7.55 -19.91
N ILE A 601 7.17 8.13 -20.56
CA ILE A 601 6.67 7.71 -21.89
C ILE A 601 7.61 8.13 -23.03
N SER A 602 8.52 9.10 -22.79
CA SER A 602 9.38 9.66 -23.85
C SER A 602 10.33 8.64 -24.50
N VAL A 603 10.61 7.49 -23.87
CA VAL A 603 11.33 6.37 -24.51
C VAL A 603 10.61 5.86 -25.76
N PHE A 604 9.27 5.88 -25.77
CA PHE A 604 8.48 5.42 -26.90
C PHE A 604 8.23 6.50 -27.96
N SER A 605 8.59 7.76 -27.71
CA SER A 605 8.47 8.83 -28.71
C SER A 605 9.65 8.90 -29.68
N VAL A 606 10.80 8.32 -29.31
CA VAL A 606 11.97 8.17 -30.18
C VAL A 606 11.99 6.73 -30.72
N PRO A 607 12.00 6.52 -32.06
CA PRO A 607 12.13 5.17 -32.60
C PRO A 607 13.47 4.55 -32.20
N PRO A 608 13.52 3.26 -31.82
CA PRO A 608 14.78 2.60 -31.51
C PRO A 608 15.66 2.51 -32.77
N PRO A 609 16.97 2.76 -32.67
CA PRO A 609 17.89 2.69 -33.81
C PRO A 609 18.06 1.24 -34.28
N ASP A 610 18.44 1.08 -35.55
CA ASP A 610 18.51 -0.22 -36.24
C ASP A 610 19.37 -1.26 -35.49
N SER A 611 20.46 -0.84 -34.83
CA SER A 611 21.29 -1.74 -34.01
C SER A 611 20.54 -2.42 -32.87
N VAL A 612 19.60 -1.71 -32.23
CA VAL A 612 18.76 -2.25 -31.14
C VAL A 612 17.65 -3.14 -31.71
N LEU A 613 17.15 -2.80 -32.91
CA LEU A 613 16.18 -3.64 -33.62
C LEU A 613 16.78 -4.97 -34.08
N ASP A 614 18.04 -4.97 -34.54
CA ASP A 614 18.78 -6.17 -34.94
C ASP A 614 19.06 -7.08 -33.73
N GLU A 615 19.56 -6.52 -32.61
CA GLU A 615 19.74 -7.28 -31.35
C GLU A 615 18.42 -7.96 -30.94
N ILE A 616 17.32 -7.20 -30.89
CA ILE A 616 15.99 -7.73 -30.56
C ILE A 616 15.52 -8.79 -31.57
N ALA A 617 15.80 -8.63 -32.86
CA ALA A 617 15.40 -9.57 -33.90
C ALA A 617 16.13 -10.92 -33.82
N THR A 618 17.35 -10.98 -33.28
CA THR A 618 18.04 -12.26 -33.04
C THR A 618 17.37 -13.10 -31.94
N ASP A 619 16.83 -12.44 -30.91
CA ASP A 619 16.11 -13.09 -29.80
C ASP A 619 14.68 -13.56 -30.18
N ASP A 620 14.06 -12.94 -31.19
CA ASP A 620 12.73 -13.31 -31.71
C ASP A 620 12.69 -14.74 -32.24
N GLU A 621 13.74 -15.19 -32.94
CA GLU A 621 13.82 -16.54 -33.52
C GLU A 621 13.80 -17.60 -32.41
N LEU A 622 14.62 -17.41 -31.37
CA LEU A 622 14.64 -18.26 -30.17
C LEU A 622 13.27 -18.30 -29.49
N THR A 623 12.63 -17.14 -29.34
CA THR A 623 11.33 -16.99 -28.67
C THR A 623 10.20 -17.70 -29.42
N ARG A 624 10.11 -17.52 -30.75
CA ARG A 624 9.17 -18.25 -31.62
C ARG A 624 9.40 -19.76 -31.58
N HIS A 625 10.67 -20.20 -31.55
CA HIS A 625 10.99 -21.62 -31.44
C HIS A 625 10.59 -22.23 -30.08
N MET A 626 10.74 -21.51 -28.97
CA MET A 626 10.29 -21.96 -27.64
C MET A 626 8.77 -22.14 -27.58
N ILE A 627 8.02 -21.11 -27.97
CA ILE A 627 6.54 -21.10 -27.94
C ILE A 627 5.98 -22.22 -28.84
N ARG A 628 6.43 -22.29 -30.10
CA ARG A 628 5.99 -23.31 -31.07
C ARG A 628 6.29 -24.75 -30.62
N ARG A 629 7.42 -24.97 -29.94
CA ARG A 629 7.80 -26.30 -29.44
C ARG A 629 6.89 -26.78 -28.30
N GLN A 630 6.35 -25.86 -27.48
CA GLN A 630 5.41 -26.22 -26.41
C GLN A 630 4.02 -26.55 -26.96
N PHE A 631 3.46 -25.72 -27.85
CA PHE A 631 2.20 -26.02 -28.56
C PHE A 631 2.25 -27.37 -29.29
N THR A 632 3.38 -27.69 -29.94
CA THR A 632 3.56 -28.98 -30.63
C THR A 632 3.57 -30.17 -29.66
N ARG A 633 4.17 -30.01 -28.47
CA ARG A 633 4.35 -31.09 -27.50
C ARG A 633 3.05 -31.47 -26.77
N GLN A 634 2.11 -30.54 -26.59
CA GLN A 634 0.80 -30.84 -26.02
C GLN A 634 -0.10 -31.62 -26.99
N ASN A 635 -0.14 -31.23 -28.27
CA ASN A 635 -0.94 -31.93 -29.28
C ASN A 635 -0.48 -33.39 -29.54
N THR A 636 0.78 -33.73 -29.29
CA THR A 636 1.28 -35.12 -29.42
C THR A 636 0.89 -36.07 -28.28
N SER A 637 0.17 -35.59 -27.27
CA SER A 637 -0.28 -36.42 -26.12
C SER A 637 -1.55 -37.22 -26.40
N GLU A 638 -2.37 -36.78 -27.37
CA GLU A 638 -3.66 -37.37 -27.73
C GLU A 638 -3.63 -37.81 -29.21
N GLY A 639 -3.00 -38.95 -29.50
CA GLY A 639 -2.67 -39.30 -30.89
C GLY A 639 -2.25 -40.75 -31.17
N THR A 640 -3.17 -41.69 -31.00
CA THR A 640 -3.31 -42.92 -31.83
C THR A 640 -2.40 -44.14 -31.58
N LEU A 641 -3.01 -45.32 -31.79
CA LEU A 641 -2.47 -46.68 -31.59
C LEU A 641 -1.80 -47.28 -32.85
N GLN A 642 -1.01 -48.34 -32.57
CA GLN A 642 -0.58 -49.46 -33.44
C GLN A 642 0.45 -49.25 -34.56
N PRO A 643 1.46 -50.14 -34.68
CA PRO A 643 2.44 -50.16 -35.78
C PRO A 643 2.11 -51.20 -36.87
N THR A 644 2.59 -50.95 -38.09
CA THR A 644 2.71 -51.98 -39.16
C THR A 644 4.00 -51.72 -39.95
N ALA A 645 4.54 -52.73 -40.63
CA ALA A 645 5.99 -52.90 -40.80
C ALA A 645 6.56 -52.79 -42.24
N MET A 646 7.75 -52.15 -42.36
CA MET A 646 8.87 -52.43 -43.31
C MET A 646 8.65 -52.30 -44.85
N PRO A 647 9.73 -52.17 -45.68
CA PRO A 647 10.93 -51.32 -45.55
C PRO A 647 11.35 -50.60 -46.89
N ASP A 648 12.55 -49.97 -46.86
CA ASP A 648 13.52 -49.71 -47.97
C ASP A 648 13.80 -48.30 -48.57
N SER A 649 14.97 -47.78 -48.17
CA SER A 649 16.09 -47.30 -49.03
C SER A 649 16.45 -45.79 -49.20
N LEU A 650 17.78 -45.54 -49.10
CA LEU A 650 18.62 -44.52 -49.76
C LEU A 650 18.75 -43.04 -49.26
N LYS A 651 19.57 -42.89 -48.20
CA LYS A 651 20.80 -42.05 -48.06
C LYS A 651 20.83 -40.49 -48.15
N SER A 652 21.64 -39.95 -47.22
CA SER A 652 22.33 -38.63 -47.13
C SER A 652 21.50 -37.44 -46.61
N SER A 653 22.00 -36.53 -45.74
CA SER A 653 23.28 -36.45 -45.00
C SER A 653 23.12 -35.64 -43.69
N GLN A 654 23.91 -35.94 -42.65
CA GLN A 654 23.88 -35.26 -41.33
C GLN A 654 24.80 -34.02 -41.26
N PRO A 655 24.61 -33.15 -40.23
CA PRO A 655 25.60 -33.20 -39.14
C PRO A 655 25.02 -33.32 -37.71
N ARG A 656 25.62 -34.25 -36.94
CA ARG A 656 25.74 -34.33 -35.46
C ARG A 656 24.56 -33.90 -34.57
N GLN A 657 23.78 -34.89 -34.13
CA GLN A 657 23.08 -34.83 -32.84
C GLN A 657 24.03 -35.16 -31.67
N LEU A 658 23.91 -34.43 -30.56
CA LEU A 658 24.54 -34.80 -29.29
C LEU A 658 23.62 -35.78 -28.55
N ASN A 659 24.10 -37.03 -28.39
CA ASN A 659 23.37 -38.11 -27.75
C ASN A 659 23.60 -38.05 -26.23
N ARG A 660 22.55 -38.08 -25.39
CA ARG A 660 22.68 -38.21 -23.93
C ARG A 660 21.71 -39.23 -23.34
N ARG A 661 22.22 -40.45 -23.18
CA ARG A 661 21.76 -41.61 -22.39
C ARG A 661 23.04 -42.42 -22.08
N ASP A 662 23.26 -43.08 -20.95
CA ASP A 662 22.57 -43.12 -19.65
C ASP A 662 23.62 -43.49 -18.58
N SER A 663 23.44 -43.03 -17.33
CA SER A 663 24.04 -43.52 -16.06
C SER A 663 23.53 -42.55 -14.99
N ILE A 664 22.58 -42.87 -14.09
CA ILE A 664 22.45 -44.06 -13.25
C ILE A 664 23.75 -44.36 -12.51
N ALA A 665 23.78 -43.90 -11.25
CA ALA A 665 24.80 -44.07 -10.23
C ALA A 665 24.09 -43.97 -8.86
N PRO A 666 24.63 -44.56 -7.76
CA PRO A 666 23.82 -45.58 -7.09
C PRO A 666 23.67 -45.39 -5.57
N PHE A 667 22.44 -45.38 -5.05
CA PHE A 667 22.17 -45.54 -3.62
C PHE A 667 20.89 -46.36 -3.35
N PRO A 668 21.00 -47.59 -2.82
CA PRO A 668 19.86 -48.36 -2.33
C PRO A 668 19.54 -47.93 -0.89
N GLY A 669 18.37 -47.34 -0.66
CA GLY A 669 17.89 -47.01 0.70
C GLY A 669 16.73 -46.01 0.75
N LEU A 670 16.82 -44.90 0.03
CA LEU A 670 15.89 -43.77 0.19
C LEU A 670 14.55 -43.87 -0.57
N ARG A 671 14.31 -44.95 -1.32
CA ARG A 671 13.09 -45.09 -2.16
C ARG A 671 11.84 -45.48 -1.37
N ALA A 672 11.97 -45.91 -0.12
CA ALA A 672 10.85 -46.18 0.78
C ALA A 672 10.35 -44.91 1.49
N GLU A 673 11.25 -44.01 1.93
CA GLU A 673 10.86 -42.76 2.59
C GLU A 673 10.35 -41.69 1.62
N LEU A 674 10.93 -41.56 0.42
CA LEU A 674 10.48 -40.54 -0.55
C LEU A 674 9.07 -40.80 -1.12
N HIS A 675 8.50 -41.98 -0.90
CA HIS A 675 7.12 -42.26 -1.31
C HIS A 675 6.07 -41.70 -0.32
N GLY A 676 6.49 -41.22 0.86
CA GLY A 676 5.63 -40.57 1.85
C GLY A 676 5.62 -39.03 1.81
N VAL A 677 6.42 -38.40 0.94
CA VAL A 677 6.60 -36.92 0.90
C VAL A 677 6.10 -36.30 -0.41
N LEU A 678 5.60 -37.12 -1.36
CA LEU A 678 5.10 -36.68 -2.67
C LEU A 678 3.58 -36.91 -2.85
N SER A 679 2.83 -37.00 -1.76
CA SER A 679 1.37 -37.20 -1.77
C SER A 679 0.59 -35.92 -1.43
N GLU A 680 0.68 -34.88 -2.28
CA GLU A 680 -0.29 -33.77 -2.28
C GLU A 680 -1.72 -34.23 -2.65
N SER A 681 -1.89 -35.50 -3.05
CA SER A 681 -3.18 -36.18 -3.15
C SER A 681 -3.84 -36.46 -1.80
N ASN A 682 -3.13 -36.36 -0.67
CA ASN A 682 -3.65 -36.75 0.64
C ASN A 682 -4.52 -35.66 1.29
N GLU A 683 -4.29 -34.37 0.99
CA GLU A 683 -5.16 -33.29 1.46
C GLU A 683 -6.55 -33.35 0.82
N MET A 684 -6.63 -33.64 -0.49
CA MET A 684 -7.92 -33.82 -1.16
C MET A 684 -8.67 -35.05 -0.60
N GLY A 685 -7.95 -36.14 -0.31
CA GLY A 685 -8.51 -37.33 0.35
C GLY A 685 -8.99 -37.05 1.78
N GLU A 686 -8.27 -36.24 2.55
CA GLU A 686 -8.71 -35.82 3.88
C GLU A 686 -9.95 -34.89 3.80
N ILE A 687 -10.00 -33.99 2.81
CA ILE A 687 -11.18 -33.14 2.57
C ILE A 687 -12.39 -33.97 2.14
N THR A 688 -12.24 -34.97 1.25
CA THR A 688 -13.36 -35.86 0.88
C THR A 688 -13.83 -36.71 2.06
N ASN A 689 -12.91 -37.26 2.86
CA ASN A 689 -13.28 -38.05 4.04
C ASN A 689 -13.95 -37.18 5.13
N ARG A 690 -13.54 -35.90 5.27
CA ARG A 690 -14.22 -34.94 6.14
C ARG A 690 -15.60 -34.57 5.60
N LEU A 691 -15.77 -34.45 4.28
CA LEU A 691 -17.07 -34.21 3.62
C LEU A 691 -18.03 -35.39 3.82
N GLU A 692 -17.57 -36.62 3.60
CA GLU A 692 -18.33 -37.86 3.82
C GLU A 692 -18.72 -38.05 5.29
N ALA A 693 -17.80 -37.74 6.23
CA ALA A 693 -18.12 -37.72 7.66
C ALA A 693 -19.13 -36.61 8.06
N LEU A 694 -19.12 -35.48 7.35
CA LEU A 694 -20.09 -34.39 7.54
C LEU A 694 -21.47 -34.78 6.98
N GLU A 695 -21.50 -35.45 5.83
CA GLU A 695 -22.70 -36.01 5.21
C GLU A 695 -23.33 -37.11 6.09
N GLU A 696 -22.55 -38.05 6.62
CA GLU A 696 -23.05 -39.00 7.63
C GLU A 696 -23.57 -38.28 8.89
N SER A 697 -22.90 -37.21 9.34
CA SER A 697 -23.33 -36.48 10.53
C SER A 697 -24.67 -35.77 10.30
N THR A 698 -24.87 -35.19 9.11
CA THR A 698 -26.14 -34.54 8.73
C THR A 698 -27.25 -35.55 8.52
N GLN A 699 -27.00 -36.70 7.89
CA GLN A 699 -27.98 -37.79 7.80
C GLN A 699 -28.38 -38.35 9.17
N ARG A 700 -27.45 -38.44 10.14
CA ARG A 700 -27.78 -38.81 11.53
C ARG A 700 -28.60 -37.74 12.25
N ILE A 701 -28.35 -36.46 11.98
CA ILE A 701 -29.15 -35.35 12.51
C ILE A 701 -30.55 -35.34 11.88
N GLU A 702 -30.68 -35.57 10.57
CA GLU A 702 -31.98 -35.74 9.90
C GLU A 702 -32.75 -36.95 10.46
N ALA A 703 -32.09 -38.10 10.64
CA ALA A 703 -32.72 -39.28 11.26
C ALA A 703 -33.12 -39.06 12.73
N MET A 704 -32.40 -38.19 13.46
CA MET A 704 -32.74 -37.79 14.83
C MET A 704 -33.90 -36.78 14.85
N LEU A 705 -33.91 -35.81 13.92
CA LEU A 705 -35.00 -34.86 13.73
C LEU A 705 -36.29 -35.56 13.28
N LEU A 706 -36.21 -36.52 12.35
CA LEU A 706 -37.35 -37.36 11.95
C LEU A 706 -37.87 -38.24 13.10
N ARG A 707 -37.03 -38.56 14.10
CA ARG A 707 -37.46 -39.23 15.35
C ARG A 707 -38.04 -38.28 16.39
N LEU A 708 -37.61 -37.02 16.40
CA LEU A 708 -38.14 -35.97 17.30
C LEU A 708 -39.46 -35.38 16.77
N VAL A 709 -39.64 -35.36 15.45
CA VAL A 709 -40.87 -34.92 14.75
C VAL A 709 -41.85 -36.09 14.56
N GLY A 710 -41.36 -37.34 14.57
CA GLY A 710 -42.14 -38.54 14.30
C GLY A 710 -42.97 -39.11 15.46
N ASP A 711 -43.13 -38.38 16.57
CA ASP A 711 -43.88 -38.84 17.76
C ASP A 711 -45.11 -37.97 18.08
N GLU A 712 -45.41 -36.94 17.27
CA GLU A 712 -46.68 -36.19 17.33
C GLU A 712 -47.39 -36.24 15.97
N GLY A 713 -48.35 -37.16 15.86
CA GLY A 713 -49.09 -37.42 14.63
C GLY A 713 -50.40 -38.17 14.87
N ASP A 714 -51.22 -37.70 15.83
CA ASP A 714 -52.60 -38.13 16.00
C ASP A 714 -53.49 -36.95 16.44
N MET A 715 -54.63 -36.78 15.75
CA MET A 715 -55.70 -35.78 15.95
C MET A 715 -55.32 -34.30 15.75
N GLU A 716 -56.12 -33.41 15.15
CA GLU A 716 -57.29 -33.42 14.26
C GLU A 716 -57.75 -31.94 14.24
N SER A 717 -57.81 -31.27 13.08
CA SER A 717 -58.58 -30.01 12.81
C SER A 717 -58.42 -28.79 13.78
N VAL A 718 -58.32 -27.55 13.29
CA VAL A 718 -59.46 -26.72 12.83
C VAL A 718 -58.89 -25.39 12.28
N GLU A 719 -59.56 -24.79 11.29
CA GLU A 719 -59.31 -23.42 10.79
C GLU A 719 -59.97 -22.37 11.70
N GLU A 720 -59.59 -21.09 11.59
CA GLU A 720 -60.11 -19.96 12.39
C GLU A 720 -59.49 -19.93 13.83
N GLU A 721 -59.13 -18.80 14.43
CA GLU A 721 -59.57 -17.41 14.23
C GLU A 721 -58.41 -16.41 14.52
N GLU A 722 -58.49 -15.18 13.99
CA GLU A 722 -57.62 -14.05 14.39
C GLU A 722 -58.21 -13.32 15.62
N GLU A 723 -57.44 -12.40 16.20
CA GLU A 723 -57.79 -11.42 17.26
C GLU A 723 -57.56 -11.81 18.75
N GLU A 724 -57.28 -10.77 19.55
CA GLU A 724 -57.19 -10.73 21.03
C GLU A 724 -55.95 -11.32 21.77
N GLU A 725 -54.75 -10.78 21.52
CA GLU A 725 -53.65 -10.75 22.52
C GLU A 725 -53.25 -9.30 22.94
N GLU A 726 -54.22 -8.53 23.43
CA GLU A 726 -53.97 -7.27 24.18
C GLU A 726 -54.70 -7.24 25.55
N GLU A 727 -54.49 -8.24 26.43
CA GLU A 727 -54.67 -8.04 27.90
C GLU A 727 -54.11 -9.20 28.76
N GLN A 728 -52.80 -9.18 29.06
CA GLN A 728 -52.22 -9.75 30.30
C GLN A 728 -50.74 -9.39 30.50
N GLN A 729 -50.43 -8.09 30.48
CA GLN A 729 -49.10 -7.59 30.83
C GLN A 729 -49.07 -7.08 32.29
N GLU A 730 -49.24 -7.99 33.27
CA GLU A 730 -49.02 -7.63 34.67
C GLU A 730 -48.34 -8.75 35.50
N LEU A 731 -47.47 -8.34 36.43
CA LEU A 731 -46.68 -9.16 37.37
C LEU A 731 -45.61 -10.12 36.80
N GLY A 732 -44.54 -9.53 36.25
CA GLY A 732 -43.23 -10.20 36.13
C GLY A 732 -42.08 -9.32 36.66
N ARG A 733 -41.86 -9.27 37.99
CA ARG A 733 -40.76 -8.47 38.57
C ARG A 733 -39.95 -9.20 39.66
N THR A 734 -38.63 -9.15 39.50
CA THR A 734 -37.54 -9.43 40.48
C THR A 734 -37.22 -10.88 40.83
N GLY A 735 -35.91 -11.19 40.94
CA GLY A 735 -35.41 -12.44 41.55
C GLY A 735 -34.12 -13.01 40.96
N THR A 736 -32.96 -12.36 41.13
CA THR A 736 -31.64 -12.92 40.73
C THR A 736 -30.90 -13.55 41.91
N ILE A 737 -30.29 -14.72 41.66
CA ILE A 737 -29.03 -15.23 42.26
C ILE A 737 -28.82 -14.95 43.76
N SER A 738 -29.34 -15.84 44.61
CA SER A 738 -28.62 -16.43 45.74
C SER A 738 -29.53 -17.42 46.47
N ASP A 739 -29.29 -18.72 46.35
CA ASP A 739 -29.55 -19.73 47.39
C ASP A 739 -29.03 -21.09 46.89
N LEU A 740 -27.71 -21.17 46.88
CA LEU A 740 -26.95 -22.38 46.59
C LEU A 740 -26.49 -22.93 47.95
N ASP A 741 -27.40 -23.57 48.70
CA ASP A 741 -27.01 -24.46 49.80
C ASP A 741 -28.11 -25.47 50.19
N ARG A 742 -27.69 -26.61 50.75
CA ARG A 742 -28.51 -27.66 51.42
C ARG A 742 -29.41 -28.56 50.56
N THR A 743 -28.79 -29.43 49.77
CA THR A 743 -29.28 -30.82 49.59
C THR A 743 -28.18 -31.85 49.89
N ALA A 744 -27.81 -31.90 51.16
CA ALA A 744 -27.11 -33.04 51.76
C ALA A 744 -27.63 -33.15 53.20
N ASP A 745 -28.63 -34.01 53.40
CA ASP A 745 -28.96 -34.72 54.65
C ASP A 745 -30.22 -35.58 54.42
N GLU A 746 -29.96 -36.83 54.04
CA GLU A 746 -30.74 -38.07 54.27
C GLU A 746 -32.29 -38.02 54.39
N GLN A 747 -33.00 -38.27 53.28
CA GLN A 747 -34.03 -39.33 53.17
C GLN A 747 -34.43 -39.64 51.72
#